data_AF-A0A9N9ZJI9-F1
#
_entry.id   AF-A0A9N9ZJI9-F1
#
_cell.length_a   1.000
_cell.length_b   1.000
_cell.length_c   1.000
_cell.angle_alpha   90.00
_cell.angle_beta   90.00
_cell.angle_gamma   90.00
#
_symmetry.space_group_name_H-M   'P 1'
#
loop_
_entity.id
_entity.type
_entity.pdbx_description
1 polymer ?
#
loop_
_entity_poly.entity_id
_entity_poly.type
_entity_poly.pdbx_seq_one_letter_code
_entity_poly.pdbx_strand_id
1 'polypeptide(L)'
;MGSMLTQPEIEIYGIAQSTQRLEKFGFRPEVTLLSTSEYYKTWEKMAKARSSKPSRAELYDVADGIQGALGLRSRDLTLATLVFDPSSSLGWRYIKTAVKGRDHTGLLGLLYTGGISPTLGEQIFASGLKTVQSLSLASLTAWDAIVNASNIWNFLSRDFHTQGHNGVFLVVTPEYAVGDFLRARDLDPLSLNPTNPVRGWFGKVIDEELEIFTTINRVHSLIEKKQLDHALIASMSPSTVTVINELSTTKDIWRHRQFVWTDPRAVFEPQHRMLGNCLKTMIRKLYQHRQGVKILHFEKTPLLDRRMLAIILRGLPKVTMIGVYDCPLIHFGDVICILDLIHEINLSRRENGLPLIDSFDFRPHYENGMPFAEANSACYGLTWDPLRLEVVQRGFYNIILKAFLKSRAMNLKLLFDRDGPFRDFLFQVPNLPFGVPCFLDGLYRYVDIQGDSFRAQRERRRALFDLLKPIRLHLDDTWDKDWPSWYLKEMGRTLVTCASCGYETLGEFYPVDIRNAGADHQICAGCTLQRWLDKQAHHLRLVKLDNLKVLFAAWDSCDFNLYAPVDAGASAILNLKVGRIAKPGDTAQPHHKQSKMNFDSLQNLPSLEKLGDLSGESELIWRKFMFECEQTDLFCRVVRMLCAKKKPGKGDEFLTSFAPTHTPDHVEETQKARLRTYERQSHDFKTVMDLHVGHVEKRWAPGVPKGLKPTSIPGFW
;
A
#
# COMPACT_ATOMS: atom_id res chain seq x y z
N MET A 1 19.44 1.80 65.65
CA MET A 1 18.94 2.52 64.46
C MET A 1 18.75 1.50 63.34
N GLY A 2 17.57 0.89 63.26
CA GLY A 2 17.23 0.00 62.15
C GLY A 2 16.71 0.84 60.99
N SER A 3 17.36 0.79 59.83
CA SER A 3 16.82 1.39 58.62
C SER A 3 15.55 0.62 58.23
N MET A 4 14.40 1.23 58.45
CA MET A 4 13.17 0.83 57.77
C MET A 4 13.43 0.92 56.27
N LEU A 5 13.59 -0.24 55.62
CA LEU A 5 13.39 -0.37 54.19
C LEU A 5 11.93 -0.03 53.92
N THR A 6 11.66 1.23 53.59
CA THR A 6 10.37 1.66 53.06
C THR A 6 10.10 0.82 51.82
N GLN A 7 9.07 -0.02 51.89
CA GLN A 7 8.56 -0.69 50.69
C GLN A 7 8.27 0.40 49.65
N PRO A 8 8.79 0.29 48.43
CA PRO A 8 8.52 1.30 47.41
C PRO A 8 7.02 1.32 47.15
N GLU A 9 6.41 2.47 47.42
CA GLU A 9 4.99 2.74 47.25
C GLU A 9 4.59 2.44 45.79
N ILE A 10 3.58 1.58 45.61
CA ILE A 10 3.14 1.15 44.28
C ILE A 10 2.36 2.31 43.64
N GLU A 11 3.06 3.16 42.89
CA GLU A 11 2.49 4.32 42.23
C GLU A 11 1.42 3.92 41.20
N ILE A 12 0.25 4.56 41.29
CA ILE A 12 -0.90 4.34 40.40
C ILE A 12 -0.48 4.66 38.96
N TYR A 13 -0.74 3.75 38.02
CA TYR A 13 -0.52 4.01 36.59
C TYR A 13 -1.67 3.45 35.75
N GLY A 14 -2.62 4.33 35.40
CA GLY A 14 -3.73 4.06 34.49
C GLY A 14 -3.77 5.07 33.35
N ILE A 15 -4.93 5.18 32.69
CA ILE A 15 -5.09 6.00 31.49
C ILE A 15 -4.77 7.48 31.74
N ALA A 16 -5.22 8.03 32.87
CA ALA A 16 -4.95 9.43 33.22
C ALA A 16 -3.46 9.68 33.42
N GLN A 17 -2.74 8.78 34.11
CA GLN A 17 -1.30 8.90 34.33
C GLN A 17 -0.50 8.70 33.05
N SER A 18 -0.92 7.79 32.17
CA SER A 18 -0.37 7.62 30.82
C SER A 18 -0.52 8.92 30.00
N THR A 19 -1.69 9.56 30.04
CA THR A 19 -1.94 10.86 29.39
C THR A 19 -1.08 11.96 29.98
N GLN A 20 -1.01 12.08 31.31
CA GLN A 20 -0.16 13.07 31.99
C GLN A 20 1.32 12.88 31.69
N ARG A 21 1.79 11.62 31.61
CA ARG A 21 3.16 11.30 31.19
C ARG A 21 3.42 11.81 29.78
N LEU A 22 2.48 11.60 28.86
CA LEU A 22 2.61 12.07 27.49
C LEU A 22 2.63 13.60 27.40
N GLU A 23 1.80 14.30 28.18
CA GLU A 23 1.80 15.77 28.25
C GLU A 23 3.09 16.33 28.85
N LYS A 24 3.62 15.68 29.88
CA LYS A 24 4.81 16.14 30.60
C LYS A 24 6.11 15.90 29.83
N PHE A 25 6.24 14.73 29.20
CA PHE A 25 7.50 14.29 28.60
C PHE A 25 7.47 14.28 27.06
N GLY A 26 6.30 14.43 26.45
CA GLY A 26 6.13 14.32 25.01
C GLY A 26 6.39 12.90 24.49
N PHE A 27 6.62 12.83 23.19
CA PHE A 27 7.05 11.60 22.52
C PHE A 27 8.57 11.49 22.53
N ARG A 28 9.06 10.26 22.43
CA ARG A 28 10.46 10.02 22.08
C ARG A 28 10.84 10.71 20.76
N PRO A 29 12.06 11.30 20.66
CA PRO A 29 12.52 11.99 19.44
C PRO A 29 12.54 11.11 18.20
N GLU A 30 12.73 9.80 18.39
CA GLU A 30 12.64 8.82 17.31
C GLU A 30 11.24 8.82 16.72
N VAL A 31 10.17 9.01 17.51
CA VAL A 31 8.76 8.95 17.09
C VAL A 31 8.21 10.27 16.53
N THR A 32 8.58 11.41 17.08
CA THR A 32 8.29 12.72 16.50
C THR A 32 9.00 13.79 17.30
N LEU A 33 9.34 14.91 16.64
CA LEU A 33 9.79 16.12 17.33
C LEU A 33 8.64 17.08 17.65
N LEU A 34 7.44 16.82 17.14
CA LEU A 34 6.28 17.66 17.38
C LEU A 34 5.82 17.52 18.84
N SER A 35 5.46 18.64 19.45
CA SER A 35 4.73 18.62 20.71
C SER A 35 3.35 17.96 20.53
N THR A 36 2.73 17.53 21.63
CA THR A 36 1.38 16.92 21.60
C THR A 36 0.34 17.83 20.95
N SER A 37 0.44 19.16 21.17
CA SER A 37 -0.46 20.16 20.57
C SER A 37 -0.22 20.32 19.06
N GLU A 38 1.03 20.44 18.62
CA GLU A 38 1.37 20.57 17.20
C GLU A 38 1.01 19.32 16.41
N TYR A 39 1.27 18.15 16.99
CA TYR A 39 0.89 16.87 16.41
C TYR A 39 -0.63 16.80 16.25
N TYR A 40 -1.40 17.12 17.29
CA TYR A 40 -2.86 17.09 17.22
C TYR A 40 -3.42 18.05 16.17
N LYS A 41 -2.91 19.29 16.09
CA LYS A 41 -3.34 20.25 15.06
C LYS A 41 -3.07 19.75 13.64
N THR A 42 -1.92 19.10 13.44
CA THR A 42 -1.55 18.50 12.15
C THR A 42 -2.49 17.36 11.80
N TRP A 43 -2.76 16.48 12.76
CA TRP A 43 -3.70 15.38 12.60
C TRP A 43 -5.13 15.87 12.34
N GLU A 44 -5.61 16.86 13.09
CA GLU A 44 -6.95 17.42 12.97
C GLU A 44 -7.18 18.05 11.59
N LYS A 45 -6.18 18.81 11.10
CA LYS A 45 -6.22 19.38 9.75
C LYS A 45 -6.36 18.28 8.68
N MET A 46 -5.58 17.21 8.79
CA MET A 46 -5.65 16.06 7.89
C MET A 46 -7.00 15.33 8.00
N ALA A 47 -7.48 15.06 9.21
CA ALA A 47 -8.73 14.35 9.47
C ALA A 47 -9.93 15.12 8.91
N LYS A 48 -9.99 16.44 9.13
CA LYS A 48 -11.01 17.33 8.55
C LYS A 48 -11.01 17.26 7.02
N ALA A 49 -9.83 17.41 6.40
CA ALA A 49 -9.70 17.35 4.95
C ALA A 49 -10.18 16.00 4.36
N ARG A 50 -9.89 14.87 5.03
CA ARG A 50 -10.29 13.54 4.56
C ARG A 50 -11.73 13.15 4.90
N SER A 51 -12.33 13.79 5.91
CA SER A 51 -13.75 13.61 6.26
C SER A 51 -14.69 14.41 5.36
N SER A 52 -14.23 15.56 4.85
CA SER A 52 -15.01 16.48 4.01
C SER A 52 -14.74 16.23 2.54
N LYS A 53 -15.45 15.28 1.92
CA LYS A 53 -15.32 15.01 0.48
C LYS A 53 -16.13 16.04 -0.34
N PRO A 54 -15.63 16.48 -1.51
CA PRO A 54 -16.35 17.42 -2.37
C PRO A 54 -17.54 16.70 -3.03
N SER A 55 -18.51 17.45 -3.55
CA SER A 55 -19.50 16.87 -4.45
C SER A 55 -18.86 16.41 -5.77
N ARG A 56 -19.54 15.53 -6.51
CA ARG A 56 -19.05 15.09 -7.83
C ARG A 56 -18.87 16.28 -8.79
N ALA A 57 -19.77 17.26 -8.77
CA ALA A 57 -19.65 18.46 -9.59
C ALA A 57 -18.45 19.32 -9.17
N GLU A 58 -18.28 19.57 -7.87
CA GLU A 58 -17.14 20.33 -7.33
C GLU A 58 -15.79 19.67 -7.65
N LEU A 59 -15.72 18.33 -7.62
CA LEU A 59 -14.51 17.60 -7.97
C LEU A 59 -14.06 17.88 -9.42
N TYR A 60 -15.02 18.07 -10.33
CA TYR A 60 -14.74 18.35 -11.74
C TYR A 60 -14.72 19.86 -12.07
N ASP A 61 -15.36 20.72 -11.28
CA ASP A 61 -15.37 22.19 -11.46
C ASP A 61 -14.10 22.87 -10.92
N VAL A 62 -13.42 22.27 -9.94
CA VAL A 62 -12.13 22.77 -9.44
C VAL A 62 -10.98 22.24 -10.32
N ALA A 63 -10.60 22.99 -11.37
CA ALA A 63 -9.18 23.27 -11.69
C ALA A 63 -8.95 23.81 -13.13
N ASP A 64 -8.91 25.14 -13.25
CA ASP A 64 -7.88 25.85 -14.03
C ASP A 64 -6.59 26.09 -13.19
N GLY A 65 -6.43 25.37 -12.07
CA GLY A 65 -5.35 25.58 -11.12
C GLY A 65 -4.92 24.30 -10.41
N ILE A 66 -3.60 24.10 -10.33
CA ILE A 66 -2.87 22.94 -9.79
C ILE A 66 -3.02 22.79 -8.24
N GLN A 67 -4.13 23.19 -7.63
CA GLN A 67 -4.28 23.11 -6.18
C GLN A 67 -5.66 22.61 -5.76
N GLY A 68 -5.80 21.29 -5.62
CA GLY A 68 -6.92 20.67 -4.94
C GLY A 68 -6.74 20.70 -3.43
N ALA A 69 -7.52 21.53 -2.74
CA ALA A 69 -7.53 21.74 -1.29
C ALA A 69 -8.01 20.54 -0.44
N LEU A 70 -8.05 19.31 -0.98
CA LEU A 70 -8.68 18.15 -0.34
C LEU A 70 -7.85 16.88 -0.25
N GLY A 71 -6.54 16.88 -0.59
CA GLY A 71 -5.73 15.65 -0.56
C GLY A 71 -6.29 14.50 -1.43
N LEU A 72 -7.31 14.81 -2.22
CA LEU A 72 -7.91 14.00 -3.26
C LEU A 72 -7.17 14.38 -4.54
N ARG A 73 -6.00 13.75 -4.70
CA ARG A 73 -5.14 13.70 -5.89
C ARG A 73 -5.42 14.80 -6.93
N SER A 74 -5.20 16.04 -6.53
CA SER A 74 -4.75 17.06 -7.48
C SER A 74 -3.44 16.53 -7.99
N ARG A 75 -3.40 15.97 -9.21
CA ARG A 75 -2.20 15.56 -9.97
C ARG A 75 -0.96 15.70 -9.09
N ASP A 76 -0.69 14.70 -8.23
CA ASP A 76 0.54 14.70 -7.43
C ASP A 76 1.65 14.33 -8.41
N LEU A 77 1.87 15.22 -9.37
CA LEU A 77 3.05 15.31 -10.18
C LEU A 77 4.09 15.78 -9.18
N THR A 78 4.71 14.83 -8.47
CA THR A 78 6.00 15.10 -7.89
C THR A 78 6.84 15.71 -9.00
N LEU A 79 7.73 16.63 -8.67
CA LEU A 79 8.52 17.30 -9.71
C LEU A 79 9.35 16.30 -10.54
N ALA A 80 9.57 15.10 -9.98
CA ALA A 80 9.94 13.87 -10.66
C ALA A 80 9.04 13.49 -11.84
N THR A 81 7.73 13.42 -11.65
CA THR A 81 6.73 13.17 -12.70
C THR A 81 6.65 14.32 -13.71
N LEU A 82 6.97 15.57 -13.32
CA LEU A 82 7.02 16.71 -14.25
C LEU A 82 8.18 16.63 -15.26
N VAL A 83 9.29 15.95 -14.94
CA VAL A 83 10.38 15.69 -15.91
C VAL A 83 9.92 14.70 -17.00
N PHE A 84 8.97 13.81 -16.68
CA PHE A 84 8.48 12.74 -17.56
C PHE A 84 7.13 13.00 -18.22
N ASP A 85 6.54 14.18 -18.03
CA ASP A 85 5.40 14.65 -18.80
C ASP A 85 5.88 15.63 -19.89
N PRO A 86 6.37 15.14 -21.05
CA PRO A 86 6.75 16.01 -22.15
C PRO A 86 5.56 16.74 -22.80
N SER A 87 4.31 16.29 -22.56
CA SER A 87 3.07 16.94 -23.01
C SER A 87 2.68 18.16 -22.17
N SER A 88 3.14 18.22 -20.92
CA SER A 88 3.02 19.41 -20.09
C SER A 88 3.84 20.54 -20.71
N SER A 89 3.15 21.41 -21.46
CA SER A 89 3.70 22.68 -21.94
C SER A 89 4.33 23.50 -20.79
N LEU A 90 3.91 23.26 -19.55
CA LEU A 90 4.47 23.82 -18.32
C LEU A 90 5.83 23.21 -17.93
N GLY A 91 5.99 21.88 -17.97
CA GLY A 91 7.24 21.19 -17.61
C GLY A 91 8.38 21.55 -18.56
N TRP A 92 8.14 21.47 -19.86
CA TRP A 92 9.13 21.87 -20.88
C TRP A 92 9.41 23.38 -20.89
N ARG A 93 8.41 24.24 -20.63
CA ARG A 93 8.65 25.69 -20.51
C ARG A 93 9.42 26.02 -19.23
N TYR A 94 9.10 25.44 -18.07
CA TYR A 94 9.85 25.67 -16.84
C TYR A 94 11.30 25.19 -16.96
N ILE A 95 11.52 23.98 -17.52
CA ILE A 95 12.86 23.43 -17.74
C ILE A 95 13.63 24.27 -18.77
N LYS A 96 13.06 24.62 -19.93
CA LYS A 96 13.73 25.48 -20.92
C LYS A 96 14.05 26.88 -20.37
N THR A 97 13.18 27.45 -19.55
CA THR A 97 13.40 28.80 -18.98
C THR A 97 14.45 28.78 -17.86
N ALA A 98 14.51 27.68 -17.08
CA ALA A 98 15.55 27.47 -16.08
C ALA A 98 16.93 27.16 -16.69
N VAL A 99 16.97 26.42 -17.81
CA VAL A 99 18.21 25.97 -18.47
C VAL A 99 18.79 27.03 -19.43
N LYS A 100 17.96 27.82 -20.12
CA LYS A 100 18.45 28.83 -21.09
C LYS A 100 19.11 30.07 -20.46
N GLY A 101 19.15 30.19 -19.13
CA GLY A 101 19.47 31.45 -18.46
C GLY A 101 20.72 31.51 -17.60
N ARG A 102 21.56 30.47 -17.47
CA ARG A 102 22.68 30.52 -16.50
C ARG A 102 23.96 29.82 -16.96
N ASP A 103 25.08 30.51 -16.72
CA ASP A 103 26.42 29.93 -16.74
C ASP A 103 26.50 28.72 -15.79
N HIS A 104 26.94 27.57 -16.32
CA HIS A 104 27.16 26.35 -15.56
C HIS A 104 28.44 26.43 -14.70
N THR A 105 28.62 27.49 -13.92
CA THR A 105 29.75 27.63 -12.98
C THR A 105 29.34 27.18 -11.57
N GLY A 106 30.15 26.34 -10.91
CA GLY A 106 29.95 25.89 -9.52
C GLY A 106 29.33 24.49 -9.37
N LEU A 107 28.61 24.25 -8.26
CA LEU A 107 28.04 22.95 -7.88
C LEU A 107 27.13 22.33 -8.96
N LEU A 108 26.34 23.15 -9.66
CA LEU A 108 25.48 22.69 -10.75
C LEU A 108 26.28 22.18 -11.95
N GLY A 109 27.40 22.84 -12.31
CA GLY A 109 28.32 22.33 -13.34
C GLY A 109 28.94 20.98 -12.95
N LEU A 110 29.24 20.80 -11.65
CA LEU A 110 29.70 19.50 -11.12
C LEU A 110 28.63 18.42 -11.24
N LEU A 111 27.35 18.75 -11.01
CA LEU A 111 26.24 17.80 -11.18
C LEU A 111 26.00 17.39 -12.64
N TYR A 112 26.42 18.18 -13.63
CA TYR A 112 26.38 17.75 -15.03
C TYR A 112 27.67 17.04 -15.47
N THR A 113 28.64 16.85 -14.57
CA THR A 113 29.88 16.13 -14.87
C THR A 113 29.64 14.61 -14.76
N GLY A 114 29.98 13.85 -15.81
CA GLY A 114 29.56 12.46 -16.06
C GLY A 114 29.94 11.38 -15.03
N GLY A 115 30.57 11.72 -13.91
CA GLY A 115 30.88 10.80 -12.80
C GLY A 115 30.28 11.20 -11.45
N ILE A 116 30.05 12.50 -11.20
CA ILE A 116 29.57 12.99 -9.90
C ILE A 116 28.06 12.79 -9.78
N SER A 117 27.31 13.12 -10.84
CA SER A 117 25.84 12.98 -10.84
C SER A 117 25.36 11.57 -10.53
N PRO A 118 25.90 10.50 -11.17
CA PRO A 118 25.46 9.15 -10.88
C PRO A 118 25.74 8.74 -9.43
N THR A 119 26.92 9.05 -8.89
CA THR A 119 27.28 8.73 -7.50
C THR A 119 26.43 9.49 -6.50
N LEU A 120 26.21 10.78 -6.72
CA LEU A 120 25.34 11.57 -5.84
C LEU A 120 23.89 11.11 -5.95
N GLY A 121 23.43 10.78 -7.16
CA GLY A 121 22.12 10.16 -7.39
C GLY A 121 21.97 8.88 -6.59
N GLU A 122 22.93 7.96 -6.65
CA GLU A 122 22.93 6.75 -5.80
C GLU A 122 22.78 7.10 -4.32
N GLN A 123 23.54 8.06 -3.79
CA GLN A 123 23.44 8.46 -2.38
C GLN A 123 22.08 9.07 -2.02
N ILE A 124 21.52 9.92 -2.88
CA ILE A 124 20.23 10.58 -2.63
C ILE A 124 19.08 9.57 -2.67
N PHE A 125 19.04 8.69 -3.68
CA PHE A 125 18.00 7.67 -3.77
C PHE A 125 18.15 6.61 -2.66
N ALA A 126 19.38 6.20 -2.31
CA ALA A 126 19.62 5.31 -1.18
C ALA A 126 19.17 5.91 0.18
N SER A 127 19.09 7.25 0.28
CA SER A 127 18.59 7.95 1.47
C SER A 127 17.05 8.01 1.55
N GLY A 128 16.33 7.36 0.63
CA GLY A 128 14.88 7.22 0.66
C GLY A 128 14.08 8.36 0.01
N LEU A 129 12.78 8.11 -0.14
CA LEU A 129 11.85 8.95 -0.91
C LEU A 129 11.74 10.38 -0.38
N LYS A 130 11.78 10.59 0.93
CA LYS A 130 11.66 11.96 1.47
C LYS A 130 12.85 12.84 1.09
N THR A 131 14.05 12.27 1.05
CA THR A 131 15.25 12.99 0.60
C THR A 131 15.12 13.37 -0.87
N VAL A 132 14.69 12.41 -1.70
CA VAL A 132 14.40 12.62 -3.13
C VAL A 132 13.35 13.72 -3.34
N GLN A 133 12.23 13.66 -2.60
CA GLN A 133 11.17 14.67 -2.67
C GLN A 133 11.65 16.04 -2.22
N SER A 134 12.39 16.12 -1.11
CA SER A 134 12.93 17.38 -0.59
C SER A 134 13.87 18.05 -1.58
N LEU A 135 14.75 17.28 -2.24
CA LEU A 135 15.59 17.79 -3.31
C LEU A 135 14.75 18.32 -4.49
N SER A 136 13.76 17.54 -4.92
CA SER A 136 12.91 17.90 -6.06
C SER A 136 12.13 19.19 -5.84
N LEU A 137 11.76 19.48 -4.57
CA LEU A 137 11.10 20.72 -4.18
C LEU A 137 12.08 21.88 -3.98
N ALA A 138 13.32 21.59 -3.56
CA ALA A 138 14.33 22.61 -3.28
C ALA A 138 15.00 23.17 -4.55
N SER A 139 15.24 22.35 -5.58
CA SER A 139 15.92 22.78 -6.80
C SER A 139 15.55 21.96 -8.03
N LEU A 140 14.85 22.59 -8.98
CA LEU A 140 14.50 21.99 -10.28
C LEU A 140 15.75 21.57 -11.08
N THR A 141 16.80 22.38 -11.05
CA THR A 141 18.01 22.17 -11.87
C THR A 141 18.89 21.05 -11.30
N ALA A 142 19.02 20.97 -9.98
CA ALA A 142 19.75 19.85 -9.35
C ALA A 142 18.97 18.54 -9.52
N TRP A 143 17.64 18.61 -9.44
CA TRP A 143 16.76 17.48 -9.71
C TRP A 143 16.92 16.97 -11.15
N ASP A 144 16.84 17.85 -12.15
CA ASP A 144 17.04 17.50 -13.56
C ASP A 144 18.39 16.79 -13.80
N ALA A 145 19.49 17.32 -13.25
CA ALA A 145 20.81 16.72 -13.38
C ALA A 145 20.88 15.28 -12.82
N ILE A 146 20.22 15.03 -11.68
CA ILE A 146 20.23 13.72 -11.00
C ILE A 146 19.28 12.73 -11.66
N VAL A 147 18.12 13.18 -12.12
CA VAL A 147 17.16 12.37 -12.87
C VAL A 147 17.75 11.91 -14.20
N ASN A 148 18.36 12.82 -14.95
CA ASN A 148 19.02 12.49 -16.21
C ASN A 148 20.14 11.47 -16.02
N ALA A 149 20.82 11.49 -14.87
CA ALA A 149 21.85 10.53 -14.54
C ALA A 149 21.32 9.18 -14.00
N SER A 150 20.00 9.00 -13.82
CA SER A 150 19.39 7.79 -13.23
C SER A 150 18.75 6.89 -14.28
N ASN A 151 18.66 5.58 -14.02
CA ASN A 151 17.88 4.70 -14.91
C ASN A 151 16.42 4.73 -14.49
N ILE A 152 15.56 5.17 -15.40
CA ILE A 152 14.15 5.40 -15.09
C ILE A 152 13.29 4.70 -16.12
N TRP A 153 12.42 3.83 -15.63
CA TRP A 153 11.41 3.11 -16.39
C TRP A 153 10.07 3.81 -16.20
N ASN A 154 9.58 4.44 -17.25
CA ASN A 154 8.22 4.98 -17.29
C ASN A 154 7.27 3.84 -17.65
N PHE A 155 6.46 3.43 -16.68
CA PHE A 155 5.68 2.20 -16.77
C PHE A 155 4.68 2.22 -17.93
N LEU A 156 3.91 3.29 -18.10
CA LEU A 156 2.84 3.35 -19.11
C LEU A 156 3.38 3.50 -20.53
N SER A 157 4.41 4.34 -20.73
CA SER A 157 5.01 4.53 -22.06
C SER A 157 5.88 3.34 -22.49
N ARG A 158 6.38 2.56 -21.54
CA ARG A 158 7.43 1.53 -21.72
C ARG A 158 8.78 2.11 -22.14
N ASP A 159 8.99 3.39 -21.85
CA ASP A 159 10.23 4.06 -22.16
C ASP A 159 11.24 3.87 -21.03
N PHE A 160 12.44 3.43 -21.42
CA PHE A 160 13.57 3.29 -20.52
C PHE A 160 14.55 4.44 -20.77
N HIS A 161 14.57 5.40 -19.85
CA HIS A 161 15.55 6.47 -19.85
C HIS A 161 16.82 5.99 -19.15
N THR A 162 17.96 6.11 -19.84
CA THR A 162 19.28 5.81 -19.30
C THR A 162 20.31 6.76 -19.91
N GLN A 163 21.01 7.52 -19.07
CA GLN A 163 22.22 8.25 -19.49
C GLN A 163 23.40 7.79 -18.62
N GLY A 164 23.97 6.64 -19.00
CA GLY A 164 25.20 6.12 -18.43
C GLY A 164 25.04 5.06 -17.34
N HIS A 165 26.15 4.72 -16.68
CA HIS A 165 26.23 3.67 -15.68
C HIS A 165 25.88 4.20 -14.28
N ASN A 166 24.59 4.17 -13.92
CA ASN A 166 24.13 4.42 -12.55
C ASN A 166 23.51 3.13 -11.96
N GLY A 167 23.73 2.87 -10.67
CA GLY A 167 23.10 1.79 -9.92
C GLY A 167 21.64 2.06 -9.51
N VAL A 168 21.10 3.25 -9.74
CA VAL A 168 19.69 3.57 -9.47
C VAL A 168 18.80 3.06 -10.61
N PHE A 169 17.74 2.32 -10.26
CA PHE A 169 16.65 1.92 -11.15
C PHE A 169 15.30 2.33 -10.54
N LEU A 170 14.62 3.29 -11.17
CA LEU A 170 13.31 3.78 -10.72
C LEU A 170 12.23 3.27 -11.67
N VAL A 171 11.14 2.77 -11.12
CA VAL A 171 9.92 2.46 -11.84
C VAL A 171 8.86 3.45 -11.42
N VAL A 172 8.41 4.27 -12.35
CA VAL A 172 7.43 5.33 -12.10
C VAL A 172 6.21 5.15 -13.00
N THR A 173 5.03 5.43 -12.45
CA THR A 173 3.76 5.36 -13.19
C THR A 173 3.09 6.73 -13.16
N PRO A 174 3.34 7.58 -14.18
CA PRO A 174 2.69 8.89 -14.28
C PRO A 174 1.18 8.76 -14.42
N GLU A 175 0.43 9.71 -13.84
CA GLU A 175 -1.02 9.83 -14.04
C GLU A 175 -1.29 10.77 -15.24
N TYR A 176 -2.01 10.28 -16.25
CA TYR A 176 -2.43 11.07 -17.41
C TYR A 176 -3.94 11.31 -17.35
N ALA A 177 -4.43 12.41 -17.94
CA ALA A 177 -5.86 12.63 -18.14
C ALA A 177 -6.29 12.18 -19.54
N VAL A 178 -7.55 11.80 -19.73
CA VAL A 178 -8.11 11.42 -21.05
C VAL A 178 -7.90 12.53 -22.09
N GLY A 179 -8.03 13.79 -21.68
CA GLY A 179 -7.81 14.96 -22.51
C GLY A 179 -6.36 15.17 -22.94
N ASP A 180 -5.38 14.64 -22.21
CA ASP A 180 -3.97 14.65 -22.65
C ASP A 180 -3.82 13.81 -23.93
N PHE A 181 -4.50 12.65 -23.99
CA PHE A 181 -4.51 11.79 -25.17
C PHE A 181 -5.22 12.44 -26.36
N LEU A 182 -6.37 13.07 -26.10
CA LEU A 182 -7.14 13.74 -27.15
C LEU A 182 -6.37 14.94 -27.74
N ARG A 183 -5.77 15.78 -26.89
CA ARG A 183 -4.95 16.92 -27.34
C ARG A 183 -3.74 16.49 -28.15
N ALA A 184 -3.05 15.43 -27.72
CA ALA A 184 -1.90 14.91 -28.46
C ALA A 184 -2.29 14.44 -29.87
N ARG A 185 -3.47 13.82 -30.01
CA ARG A 185 -4.03 13.42 -31.31
C ARG A 185 -4.37 14.62 -32.19
N ASP A 186 -4.96 15.67 -31.61
CA ASP A 186 -5.39 16.85 -32.37
C ASP A 186 -4.20 17.71 -32.85
N LEU A 187 -3.08 17.71 -32.11
CA LEU A 187 -1.87 18.45 -32.45
C LEU A 187 -1.01 17.78 -33.54
N ASP A 188 -1.13 16.46 -33.73
CA ASP A 188 -0.43 15.71 -34.79
C ASP A 188 -1.29 14.54 -35.31
N PRO A 189 -2.41 14.82 -36.00
CA PRO A 189 -3.42 13.80 -36.36
C PRO A 189 -2.90 12.76 -37.35
N LEU A 190 -1.86 13.09 -38.12
CA LEU A 190 -1.22 12.19 -39.08
C LEU A 190 0.09 11.58 -38.53
N SER A 191 0.45 11.87 -37.28
CA SER A 191 1.71 11.45 -36.68
C SER A 191 2.91 11.81 -37.56
N LEU A 192 2.99 13.02 -38.09
CA LEU A 192 4.04 13.49 -39.03
C LEU A 192 5.17 14.28 -38.35
N ASN A 193 5.04 14.70 -37.08
CA ASN A 193 6.09 15.43 -36.38
C ASN A 193 7.10 14.55 -35.58
N PRO A 194 8.32 14.28 -36.09
CA PRO A 194 9.33 13.40 -35.44
C PRO A 194 9.78 13.79 -34.03
N THR A 195 9.48 15.01 -33.58
CA THR A 195 10.00 15.57 -32.33
C THR A 195 9.05 15.49 -31.13
N ASN A 196 7.82 15.00 -31.30
CA ASN A 196 6.88 14.86 -30.18
C ASN A 196 7.11 13.52 -29.44
N PRO A 197 7.59 13.52 -28.18
CA PRO A 197 7.89 12.28 -27.43
C PRO A 197 6.62 11.46 -27.07
N VAL A 198 5.45 12.10 -27.13
CA VAL A 198 4.15 11.56 -26.72
C VAL A 198 3.48 10.72 -27.83
N ARG A 199 4.09 10.73 -29.02
CA ARG A 199 3.51 10.45 -30.34
C ARG A 199 3.18 8.99 -30.66
N GLY A 200 3.92 8.02 -30.13
CA GLY A 200 3.82 6.63 -30.60
C GLY A 200 2.87 5.75 -29.78
N TRP A 201 2.82 5.93 -28.47
CA TRP A 201 2.09 5.01 -27.59
C TRP A 201 0.69 5.53 -27.25
N PHE A 202 0.44 6.84 -27.26
CA PHE A 202 -0.90 7.41 -27.08
C PHE A 202 -1.86 6.93 -28.18
N GLY A 203 -1.44 6.99 -29.44
CA GLY A 203 -2.21 6.45 -30.57
C GLY A 203 -2.49 4.96 -30.41
N LYS A 204 -1.46 4.17 -30.07
CA LYS A 204 -1.61 2.73 -29.81
C LYS A 204 -2.62 2.43 -28.70
N VAL A 205 -2.63 3.21 -27.63
CA VAL A 205 -3.60 3.04 -26.52
C VAL A 205 -5.03 3.34 -26.97
N ILE A 206 -5.23 4.36 -27.80
CA ILE A 206 -6.54 4.68 -28.39
C ILE A 206 -6.98 3.54 -29.33
N ASP A 207 -6.06 3.00 -30.13
CA ASP A 207 -6.32 1.88 -31.05
C ASP A 207 -6.61 0.58 -30.29
N GLU A 208 -5.87 0.28 -29.21
CA GLU A 208 -6.11 -0.87 -28.32
C GLU A 208 -7.48 -0.75 -27.63
N GLU A 209 -7.90 0.44 -27.20
CA GLU A 209 -9.26 0.68 -26.71
C GLU A 209 -10.29 0.40 -27.82
N LEU A 210 -10.04 0.83 -29.06
CA LEU A 210 -10.94 0.56 -30.18
C LEU A 210 -11.06 -0.95 -30.48
N GLU A 211 -9.96 -1.69 -30.37
CA GLU A 211 -9.92 -3.15 -30.57
C GLU A 211 -10.83 -3.87 -29.58
N ILE A 212 -10.81 -3.52 -28.29
CA ILE A 212 -11.68 -4.10 -27.25
C ILE A 212 -13.16 -3.96 -27.64
N PHE A 213 -13.59 -2.76 -28.04
CA PHE A 213 -14.99 -2.51 -28.42
C PHE A 213 -15.37 -3.18 -29.74
N THR A 214 -14.41 -3.32 -30.66
CA THR A 214 -14.59 -4.08 -31.90
C THR A 214 -14.81 -5.56 -31.59
N THR A 215 -14.04 -6.13 -30.66
CA THR A 215 -14.20 -7.51 -30.19
C THR A 215 -15.55 -7.71 -29.51
N ILE A 216 -15.95 -6.81 -28.59
CA ILE A 216 -17.28 -6.88 -27.94
C ILE A 216 -18.40 -6.87 -29.00
N ASN A 217 -18.35 -5.94 -29.96
CA ASN A 217 -19.36 -5.84 -31.02
C ASN A 217 -19.41 -7.10 -31.91
N ARG A 218 -18.25 -7.68 -32.22
CA ARG A 218 -18.15 -8.92 -33.01
C ARG A 218 -18.73 -10.11 -32.26
N VAL A 219 -18.38 -10.28 -30.98
CA VAL A 219 -18.90 -11.35 -30.11
C VAL A 219 -20.40 -11.23 -29.95
N HIS A 220 -20.90 -10.03 -29.66
CA HIS A 220 -22.34 -9.74 -29.58
C HIS A 220 -23.08 -10.13 -30.86
N SER A 221 -22.55 -9.73 -32.04
CA SER A 221 -23.13 -10.10 -33.34
C SER A 221 -23.15 -11.62 -33.61
N LEU A 222 -22.14 -12.35 -33.14
CA LEU A 222 -22.07 -13.81 -33.27
C LEU A 222 -23.09 -14.51 -32.35
N ILE A 223 -23.27 -14.00 -31.14
CA ILE A 223 -24.29 -14.47 -30.18
C ILE A 223 -25.69 -14.24 -30.75
N GLU A 224 -25.99 -13.05 -31.29
CA GLU A 224 -27.28 -12.76 -31.94
C GLU A 224 -27.56 -13.71 -33.12
N LYS A 225 -26.53 -14.07 -33.88
CA LYS A 225 -26.61 -15.06 -34.98
C LYS A 225 -26.64 -16.51 -34.50
N LYS A 226 -26.67 -16.76 -33.18
CA LYS A 226 -26.63 -18.09 -32.55
C LYS A 226 -25.40 -18.93 -32.94
N GLN A 227 -24.27 -18.29 -33.26
CA GLN A 227 -23.01 -18.95 -33.64
C GLN A 227 -22.10 -19.18 -32.43
N LEU A 228 -22.60 -19.86 -31.40
CA LEU A 228 -21.90 -20.01 -30.12
C LEU A 228 -20.61 -20.86 -30.21
N ASP A 229 -20.53 -21.76 -31.20
CA ASP A 229 -19.34 -22.61 -31.44
C ASP A 229 -18.19 -21.86 -32.13
N HIS A 230 -18.35 -20.59 -32.45
CA HIS A 230 -17.31 -19.80 -33.11
C HIS A 230 -16.06 -19.72 -32.22
N ALA A 231 -14.88 -19.96 -32.78
CA ALA A 231 -13.60 -20.07 -32.04
C ALA A 231 -13.33 -18.90 -31.08
N LEU A 232 -13.70 -17.68 -31.49
CA LEU A 232 -13.63 -16.49 -30.63
C LEU A 232 -14.46 -16.64 -29.35
N ILE A 233 -15.73 -17.07 -29.43
CA ILE A 233 -16.60 -17.29 -28.26
C ILE A 233 -16.07 -18.46 -27.43
N ALA A 234 -15.68 -19.56 -28.08
CA ALA A 234 -15.15 -20.75 -27.42
C ALA A 234 -13.87 -20.46 -26.60
N SER A 235 -13.09 -19.44 -26.98
CA SER A 235 -11.90 -19.03 -26.24
C SER A 235 -12.20 -18.16 -25.02
N MET A 236 -13.36 -17.51 -24.95
CA MET A 236 -13.67 -16.53 -23.91
C MET A 236 -14.16 -17.17 -22.61
N SER A 237 -14.01 -16.45 -21.50
CA SER A 237 -14.56 -16.93 -20.23
C SER A 237 -16.10 -16.93 -20.26
N PRO A 238 -16.76 -17.94 -19.66
CA PRO A 238 -18.23 -18.03 -19.67
C PRO A 238 -18.89 -16.76 -19.13
N SER A 239 -18.36 -16.19 -18.05
CA SER A 239 -18.87 -14.95 -17.45
C SER A 239 -18.82 -13.77 -18.42
N THR A 240 -17.77 -13.65 -19.24
CA THR A 240 -17.64 -12.58 -20.24
C THR A 240 -18.68 -12.74 -21.36
N VAL A 241 -18.89 -13.96 -21.84
CA VAL A 241 -19.91 -14.26 -22.85
C VAL A 241 -21.31 -13.95 -22.30
N THR A 242 -21.59 -14.33 -21.05
CA THR A 242 -22.89 -14.05 -20.40
C THR A 242 -23.15 -12.55 -20.31
N VAL A 243 -22.19 -11.73 -19.85
CA VAL A 243 -22.41 -10.27 -19.76
C VAL A 243 -22.52 -9.61 -21.14
N ILE A 244 -21.82 -10.11 -22.17
CA ILE A 244 -21.97 -9.58 -23.54
C ILE A 244 -23.37 -9.88 -24.11
N ASN A 245 -23.92 -11.07 -23.82
CA ASN A 245 -25.27 -11.45 -24.26
C ASN A 245 -26.37 -10.49 -23.75
N GLU A 246 -26.17 -9.85 -22.60
CA GLU A 246 -27.12 -8.89 -22.03
C GLU A 246 -27.12 -7.51 -22.71
N LEU A 247 -26.22 -7.27 -23.67
CA LEU A 247 -26.19 -6.00 -24.40
C LEU A 247 -27.38 -5.89 -25.38
N SER A 248 -28.16 -4.81 -25.25
CA SER A 248 -29.39 -4.61 -26.03
C SER A 248 -29.20 -4.02 -27.43
N THR A 249 -28.15 -3.23 -27.68
CA THR A 249 -27.87 -2.61 -29.00
C THR A 249 -26.39 -2.38 -29.25
N THR A 250 -25.96 -2.48 -30.51
CA THR A 250 -24.58 -2.23 -30.96
C THR A 250 -24.22 -0.73 -31.00
N LYS A 251 -25.19 0.16 -31.15
CA LYS A 251 -24.96 1.62 -31.17
C LYS A 251 -24.44 2.15 -29.83
N ASP A 252 -24.87 1.53 -28.73
CA ASP A 252 -24.45 1.95 -27.40
C ASP A 252 -23.02 1.49 -27.06
N ILE A 253 -22.52 0.41 -27.68
CA ILE A 253 -21.18 -0.12 -27.46
C ILE A 253 -20.15 0.99 -27.73
N TRP A 254 -20.24 1.64 -28.88
CA TRP A 254 -19.25 2.65 -29.31
C TRP A 254 -19.27 3.94 -28.51
N ARG A 255 -20.38 4.25 -27.84
CA ARG A 255 -20.56 5.50 -27.08
C ARG A 255 -19.81 5.49 -25.76
N HIS A 256 -19.58 4.32 -25.15
CA HIS A 256 -19.00 4.18 -23.80
C HIS A 256 -17.46 4.04 -23.79
N ARG A 257 -16.80 4.27 -24.92
CA ARG A 257 -15.33 4.29 -24.99
C ARG A 257 -14.80 5.41 -24.12
N GLN A 258 -13.71 5.17 -23.37
CA GLN A 258 -13.17 6.17 -22.45
C GLN A 258 -12.80 7.49 -23.15
N PHE A 259 -12.29 7.42 -24.39
CA PHE A 259 -11.92 8.59 -25.19
C PHE A 259 -13.12 9.29 -25.88
N VAL A 260 -14.36 8.88 -25.59
CA VAL A 260 -15.60 9.45 -26.16
C VAL A 260 -16.55 9.87 -25.04
N TRP A 261 -16.74 9.03 -24.02
CA TRP A 261 -17.72 9.23 -22.96
C TRP A 261 -17.16 9.95 -21.74
N THR A 262 -15.89 9.74 -21.43
CA THR A 262 -15.29 10.20 -20.18
C THR A 262 -14.96 11.69 -20.28
N ASP A 263 -15.15 12.42 -19.19
CA ASP A 263 -14.69 13.81 -19.06
C ASP A 263 -13.19 13.88 -19.43
N PRO A 264 -12.75 14.79 -20.32
CA PRO A 264 -11.34 14.94 -20.68
C PRO A 264 -10.41 15.22 -19.48
N ARG A 265 -10.93 15.66 -18.35
CA ARG A 265 -10.18 15.91 -17.11
C ARG A 265 -10.02 14.66 -16.25
N ALA A 266 -10.80 13.60 -16.49
CA ALA A 266 -10.69 12.37 -15.74
C ALA A 266 -9.34 11.69 -15.97
N VAL A 267 -8.86 10.99 -14.93
CA VAL A 267 -7.64 10.18 -15.01
C VAL A 267 -7.85 9.04 -16.01
N PHE A 268 -6.88 8.86 -16.89
CA PHE A 268 -6.82 7.77 -17.86
C PHE A 268 -6.78 6.42 -17.14
N GLU A 269 -7.64 5.50 -17.57
CA GLU A 269 -7.72 4.15 -17.03
C GLU A 269 -7.10 3.16 -18.03
N PRO A 270 -5.84 2.72 -17.79
CA PRO A 270 -5.15 1.82 -18.70
C PRO A 270 -5.80 0.44 -18.72
N GLN A 271 -5.78 -0.19 -19.90
CA GLN A 271 -6.23 -1.56 -20.08
C GLN A 271 -5.28 -2.54 -19.36
N HIS A 272 -5.81 -3.62 -18.78
CA HIS A 272 -5.02 -4.65 -18.11
C HIS A 272 -4.02 -5.31 -19.06
N ARG A 273 -4.41 -5.55 -20.32
CA ARG A 273 -3.51 -6.11 -21.33
C ARG A 273 -2.31 -5.17 -21.56
N MET A 274 -2.56 -3.87 -21.67
CA MET A 274 -1.49 -2.86 -21.77
C MET A 274 -0.58 -2.92 -20.54
N LEU A 275 -1.14 -2.90 -19.33
CA LEU A 275 -0.39 -2.99 -18.07
C LEU A 275 0.45 -4.28 -17.99
N GLY A 276 -0.10 -5.41 -18.44
CA GLY A 276 0.60 -6.69 -18.49
C GLY A 276 1.80 -6.68 -19.44
N ASN A 277 1.67 -6.00 -20.58
CA ASN A 277 2.79 -5.81 -21.52
C ASN A 277 3.87 -4.88 -20.94
N CYS A 278 3.46 -3.84 -20.20
CA CYS A 278 4.36 -2.94 -19.51
C CYS A 278 5.16 -3.70 -18.43
N LEU A 279 4.49 -4.54 -17.64
CA LEU A 279 5.12 -5.43 -16.67
C LEU A 279 6.11 -6.39 -17.35
N LYS A 280 5.70 -7.09 -18.43
CA LYS A 280 6.58 -7.98 -19.22
C LYS A 280 7.86 -7.29 -19.65
N THR A 281 7.73 -6.08 -20.21
CA THR A 281 8.87 -5.33 -20.75
C THR A 281 9.77 -4.79 -19.63
N MET A 282 9.18 -4.36 -18.51
CA MET A 282 9.91 -3.96 -17.31
C MET A 282 10.76 -5.11 -16.75
N ILE A 283 10.18 -6.31 -16.64
CA ILE A 283 10.88 -7.51 -16.16
C ILE A 283 12.07 -7.85 -17.05
N ARG A 284 11.90 -7.79 -18.38
CA ARG A 284 13.02 -7.94 -19.31
C ARG A 284 14.11 -6.91 -19.05
N LYS A 285 13.76 -5.64 -18.85
CA LYS A 285 14.74 -4.57 -18.60
C LYS A 285 15.49 -4.77 -17.28
N LEU A 286 14.80 -5.15 -16.21
CA LEU A 286 15.45 -5.49 -14.94
C LEU A 286 16.41 -6.68 -15.12
N TYR A 287 16.02 -7.72 -15.85
CA TYR A 287 16.90 -8.84 -16.15
C TYR A 287 18.15 -8.41 -16.94
N GLN A 288 17.99 -7.56 -17.97
CA GLN A 288 19.10 -7.04 -18.79
C GLN A 288 20.09 -6.19 -17.97
N HIS A 289 19.59 -5.40 -17.01
CA HIS A 289 20.40 -4.47 -16.21
C HIS A 289 20.80 -5.02 -14.83
N ARG A 290 20.47 -6.28 -14.52
CA ARG A 290 20.56 -6.86 -13.17
C ARG A 290 21.90 -6.72 -12.46
N GLN A 291 23.00 -6.70 -13.22
CA GLN A 291 24.35 -6.62 -12.68
C GLN A 291 24.77 -5.22 -12.23
N GLY A 292 24.02 -4.18 -12.61
CA GLY A 292 24.30 -2.79 -12.27
C GLY A 292 23.43 -2.22 -11.16
N VAL A 293 22.21 -2.76 -10.96
CA VAL A 293 21.23 -2.17 -10.05
C VAL A 293 21.63 -2.36 -8.58
N LYS A 294 21.78 -1.24 -7.87
CA LYS A 294 22.04 -1.14 -6.43
C LYS A 294 20.84 -0.58 -5.65
N ILE A 295 20.08 0.33 -6.25
CA ILE A 295 18.94 0.99 -5.62
C ILE A 295 17.72 0.80 -6.52
N LEU A 296 16.63 0.29 -5.96
CA LEU A 296 15.44 -0.06 -6.73
C LEU A 296 14.20 0.57 -6.11
N HIS A 297 13.55 1.48 -6.83
CA HIS A 297 12.30 2.10 -6.38
C HIS A 297 11.14 1.70 -7.29
N PHE A 298 10.00 1.36 -6.69
CA PHE A 298 8.72 1.17 -7.36
C PHE A 298 7.72 2.18 -6.84
N GLU A 299 7.22 3.05 -7.72
CA GLU A 299 6.21 4.04 -7.40
C GLU A 299 4.94 3.79 -8.21
N LYS A 300 3.83 3.59 -7.50
CA LYS A 300 2.48 3.35 -8.03
C LYS A 300 2.44 2.28 -9.13
N THR A 301 3.33 1.29 -9.06
CA THR A 301 3.55 0.32 -10.14
C THR A 301 2.38 -0.66 -10.24
N PRO A 302 1.58 -0.64 -11.32
CA PRO A 302 0.47 -1.56 -11.50
C PRO A 302 0.97 -3.00 -11.67
N LEU A 303 0.16 -3.97 -11.23
CA LEU A 303 0.45 -5.41 -11.32
C LEU A 303 1.74 -5.87 -10.60
N LEU A 304 2.40 -4.99 -9.84
CA LEU A 304 3.48 -5.36 -8.93
C LEU A 304 2.88 -5.82 -7.60
N ASP A 305 2.97 -7.12 -7.33
CA ASP A 305 2.63 -7.71 -6.03
C ASP A 305 3.87 -8.26 -5.32
N ARG A 306 3.67 -8.81 -4.12
CA ARG A 306 4.73 -9.43 -3.30
C ARG A 306 5.52 -10.52 -4.04
N ARG A 307 4.86 -11.29 -4.92
CA ARG A 307 5.45 -12.43 -5.63
C ARG A 307 6.37 -11.92 -6.72
N MET A 308 5.90 -10.95 -7.51
CA MET A 308 6.70 -10.31 -8.54
C MET A 308 7.90 -9.57 -7.92
N LEU A 309 7.71 -8.88 -6.78
CA LEU A 309 8.81 -8.25 -6.05
C LEU A 309 9.86 -9.29 -5.60
N ALA A 310 9.45 -10.45 -5.09
CA ALA A 310 10.37 -11.53 -4.70
C ALA A 310 11.19 -12.05 -5.88
N ILE A 311 10.57 -12.24 -7.05
CA ILE A 311 11.27 -12.66 -8.28
C ILE A 311 12.33 -11.63 -8.68
N ILE A 312 11.96 -10.35 -8.67
CA ILE A 312 12.87 -9.26 -9.01
C ILE A 312 14.06 -9.23 -8.04
N LEU A 313 13.82 -9.20 -6.72
CA LEU A 313 14.89 -9.03 -5.73
C LEU A 313 15.86 -10.21 -5.67
N ARG A 314 15.37 -11.45 -5.88
CA ARG A 314 16.23 -12.64 -6.00
C ARG A 314 17.11 -12.58 -7.25
N GLY A 315 16.64 -11.95 -8.32
CA GLY A 315 17.36 -11.80 -9.58
C GLY A 315 18.33 -10.61 -9.67
N LEU A 316 18.37 -9.73 -8.65
CA LEU A 316 19.19 -8.53 -8.62
C LEU A 316 20.27 -8.63 -7.53
N PRO A 317 21.48 -9.14 -7.82
CA PRO A 317 22.46 -9.51 -6.80
C PRO A 317 23.09 -8.32 -6.04
N LYS A 318 23.05 -7.11 -6.60
CA LYS A 318 23.73 -5.93 -6.04
C LYS A 318 22.83 -4.92 -5.33
N VAL A 319 21.52 -5.17 -5.26
CA VAL A 319 20.56 -4.26 -4.63
C VAL A 319 20.81 -4.14 -3.13
N THR A 320 21.11 -2.95 -2.63
CA THR A 320 21.29 -2.67 -1.20
C THR A 320 20.12 -1.91 -0.60
N MET A 321 19.34 -1.20 -1.42
CA MET A 321 18.18 -0.41 -0.99
C MET A 321 16.97 -0.67 -1.88
N ILE A 322 15.81 -0.86 -1.25
CA ILE A 322 14.53 -1.08 -1.92
C ILE A 322 13.52 -0.03 -1.45
N GLY A 323 12.90 0.66 -2.41
CA GLY A 323 11.77 1.57 -2.22
C GLY A 323 10.49 0.99 -2.84
N VAL A 324 9.38 0.90 -2.10
CA VAL A 324 8.07 0.51 -2.64
C VAL A 324 7.01 1.48 -2.14
N TYR A 325 6.33 2.17 -3.07
CA TYR A 325 5.48 3.31 -2.76
C TYR A 325 4.14 3.23 -3.48
N ASP A 326 3.06 3.07 -2.71
CA ASP A 326 1.66 3.13 -3.16
C ASP A 326 1.34 2.20 -4.35
N CYS A 327 2.02 1.04 -4.42
CA CYS A 327 1.77 0.03 -5.46
C CYS A 327 0.43 -0.68 -5.21
N PRO A 328 -0.53 -0.66 -6.15
CA PRO A 328 -1.93 -1.06 -5.88
C PRO A 328 -2.15 -2.49 -5.34
N LEU A 329 -1.27 -3.44 -5.68
CA LEU A 329 -1.39 -4.82 -5.21
C LEU A 329 -0.59 -5.11 -3.93
N ILE A 330 0.17 -4.14 -3.41
CA ILE A 330 0.95 -4.26 -2.18
C ILE A 330 0.25 -3.52 -1.04
N HIS A 331 -0.34 -4.28 -0.11
CA HIS A 331 -1.06 -3.73 1.03
C HIS A 331 -0.20 -3.69 2.30
N PHE A 332 -0.71 -3.03 3.34
CA PHE A 332 -0.04 -2.87 4.64
C PHE A 332 0.53 -4.17 5.24
N GLY A 333 -0.20 -5.29 5.17
CA GLY A 333 0.27 -6.58 5.69
C GLY A 333 1.51 -7.15 5.00
N ASP A 334 1.87 -6.67 3.81
CA ASP A 334 2.97 -7.22 3.01
C ASP A 334 4.34 -6.87 3.59
N VAL A 335 4.40 -5.85 4.45
CA VAL A 335 5.62 -5.50 5.19
C VAL A 335 6.23 -6.72 5.89
N ILE A 336 5.41 -7.66 6.38
CA ILE A 336 5.91 -8.85 7.08
C ILE A 336 6.61 -9.81 6.11
N CYS A 337 5.94 -10.20 5.02
CA CYS A 337 6.53 -11.12 4.05
C CYS A 337 7.71 -10.51 3.29
N ILE A 338 7.74 -9.19 3.09
CA ILE A 338 8.86 -8.49 2.47
C ILE A 338 10.07 -8.46 3.43
N LEU A 339 9.87 -8.27 4.74
CA LEU A 339 10.95 -8.38 5.73
C LEU A 339 11.51 -9.81 5.78
N ASP A 340 10.65 -10.83 5.68
CA ASP A 340 11.04 -12.24 5.59
C ASP A 340 11.85 -12.52 4.31
N LEU A 341 11.42 -11.96 3.18
CA LEU A 341 12.17 -12.02 1.91
C LEU A 341 13.55 -11.36 2.01
N ILE A 342 13.64 -10.16 2.59
CA ILE A 342 14.92 -9.47 2.79
C ILE A 342 15.87 -10.33 3.63
N HIS A 343 15.35 -10.96 4.68
CA HIS A 343 16.12 -11.89 5.51
C HIS A 343 16.63 -13.09 4.70
N GLU A 344 15.74 -13.76 3.96
CA GLU A 344 16.06 -14.90 3.09
C GLU A 344 17.18 -14.56 2.10
N ILE A 345 17.02 -13.44 1.37
CA ILE A 345 18.02 -12.97 0.40
C ILE A 345 19.34 -12.66 1.10
N ASN A 346 19.31 -11.95 2.23
CA ASN A 346 20.53 -11.58 2.94
C ASN A 346 21.28 -12.78 3.55
N LEU A 347 20.60 -13.87 3.87
CA LEU A 347 21.26 -15.12 4.27
C LEU A 347 22.05 -15.71 3.09
N SER A 348 21.39 -15.89 1.96
CA SER A 348 22.04 -16.39 0.74
C SER A 348 23.19 -15.48 0.28
N ARG A 349 23.03 -14.16 0.36
CA ARG A 349 24.08 -13.21 -0.02
C ARG A 349 25.28 -13.22 0.92
N ARG A 350 25.07 -13.41 2.23
CA ARG A 350 26.17 -13.58 3.19
C ARG A 350 27.03 -14.81 2.86
N GLU A 351 26.39 -15.92 2.49
CA GLU A 351 27.08 -17.15 2.08
C GLU A 351 27.90 -16.94 0.79
N ASN A 352 27.47 -16.04 -0.09
CA ASN A 352 28.09 -15.77 -1.39
C ASN A 352 28.96 -14.49 -1.44
N GLY A 353 29.18 -13.80 -0.30
CA GLY A 353 29.95 -12.55 -0.26
C GLY A 353 29.34 -11.38 -1.07
N LEU A 354 28.02 -11.38 -1.27
CA LEU A 354 27.30 -10.35 -2.01
C LEU A 354 26.81 -9.22 -1.09
N PRO A 355 26.62 -8.00 -1.61
CA PRO A 355 26.15 -6.87 -0.81
C PRO A 355 24.73 -7.12 -0.26
N LEU A 356 24.52 -6.76 0.99
CA LEU A 356 23.26 -6.99 1.70
C LEU A 356 22.26 -5.87 1.41
N ILE A 357 20.99 -6.22 1.42
CA ILE A 357 19.91 -5.25 1.52
C ILE A 357 19.91 -4.72 2.95
N ASP A 358 20.32 -3.47 3.16
CA ASP A 358 20.42 -2.84 4.47
C ASP A 358 19.38 -1.74 4.70
N SER A 359 18.62 -1.39 3.65
CA SER A 359 17.69 -0.27 3.65
C SER A 359 16.38 -0.64 2.95
N PHE A 360 15.25 -0.40 3.62
CA PHE A 360 13.92 -0.66 3.08
C PHE A 360 12.99 0.51 3.35
N ASP A 361 12.64 1.21 2.29
CA ASP A 361 11.73 2.33 2.32
C ASP A 361 10.37 1.92 1.76
N PHE A 362 9.33 2.03 2.58
CA PHE A 362 8.05 1.36 2.31
C PHE A 362 6.88 2.29 2.56
N ARG A 363 5.99 2.43 1.59
CA ARG A 363 4.68 3.05 1.74
C ARG A 363 3.66 2.12 1.07
N PRO A 364 2.89 1.33 1.82
CA PRO A 364 1.88 0.45 1.24
C PRO A 364 0.78 1.25 0.55
N HIS A 365 -0.03 0.57 -0.27
CA HIS A 365 -1.19 1.20 -0.88
C HIS A 365 -2.14 1.78 0.17
N TYR A 366 -2.54 3.04 -0.01
CA TYR A 366 -3.46 3.73 0.89
C TYR A 366 -4.86 3.81 0.27
N GLU A 367 -5.84 3.25 0.97
CA GLU A 367 -7.24 3.20 0.54
C GLU A 367 -7.96 4.52 0.89
N ASN A 368 -8.04 5.43 -0.08
CA ASN A 368 -8.70 6.73 0.08
C ASN A 368 -10.24 6.65 0.10
N GLY A 369 -10.80 5.51 -0.31
CA GLY A 369 -12.23 5.40 -0.61
C GLY A 369 -12.62 6.28 -1.80
N MET A 370 -13.92 6.50 -1.97
CA MET A 370 -14.44 7.27 -3.10
C MET A 370 -13.94 8.73 -3.10
N PRO A 371 -13.71 9.36 -4.26
CA PRO A 371 -13.15 10.71 -4.34
C PRO A 371 -14.16 11.84 -4.09
N PHE A 372 -15.44 11.54 -4.00
CA PHE A 372 -16.51 12.52 -3.75
C PHE A 372 -17.48 12.02 -2.69
N ALA A 373 -18.30 12.93 -2.17
CA ALA A 373 -19.30 12.65 -1.14
C ALA A 373 -20.48 11.84 -1.70
N GLU A 374 -20.69 10.66 -1.13
CA GLU A 374 -21.86 9.79 -1.30
C GLU A 374 -22.24 9.13 0.04
N ALA A 375 -23.38 8.44 0.08
CA ALA A 375 -23.93 7.86 1.31
C ALA A 375 -22.94 6.95 2.08
N ASN A 376 -22.07 6.23 1.36
CA ASN A 376 -21.07 5.32 1.93
C ASN A 376 -19.61 5.75 1.67
N SER A 377 -19.37 6.98 1.22
CA SER A 377 -18.05 7.44 0.80
C SER A 377 -17.09 7.70 1.97
N ALA A 378 -16.63 6.67 2.67
CA ALA A 378 -15.72 6.78 3.80
C ALA A 378 -14.24 6.64 3.39
N CYS A 379 -13.32 7.03 4.27
CA CYS A 379 -11.90 6.74 4.12
C CYS A 379 -11.45 5.91 5.32
N TYR A 380 -11.06 4.64 5.07
CA TYR A 380 -10.59 3.70 6.10
C TYR A 380 -9.07 3.51 6.07
N GLY A 381 -8.39 3.94 5.01
CA GLY A 381 -6.93 3.94 4.85
C GLY A 381 -6.28 2.58 4.63
N LEU A 382 -6.69 1.56 5.38
CA LEU A 382 -6.23 0.17 5.24
C LEU A 382 -7.09 -0.66 4.30
N THR A 383 -8.38 -0.35 4.22
CA THR A 383 -9.40 -1.17 3.57
C THR A 383 -10.30 -0.31 2.69
N TRP A 384 -10.84 -0.89 1.62
CA TRP A 384 -11.87 -0.20 0.83
C TRP A 384 -13.21 -0.14 1.57
N ASP A 385 -13.63 -1.27 2.12
CA ASP A 385 -14.90 -1.44 2.83
C ASP A 385 -14.70 -1.44 4.36
N PRO A 386 -15.76 -1.14 5.14
CA PRO A 386 -15.72 -1.33 6.60
C PRO A 386 -15.58 -2.83 6.96
N LEU A 387 -14.64 -3.15 7.85
CA LEU A 387 -14.43 -4.50 8.38
C LEU A 387 -14.67 -4.54 9.91
N ARG A 388 -14.66 -5.72 10.53
CA ARG A 388 -14.81 -5.86 12.00
C ARG A 388 -13.68 -5.11 12.72
N LEU A 389 -14.05 -4.15 13.57
CA LEU A 389 -13.14 -3.23 14.26
C LEU A 389 -12.07 -3.98 15.06
N GLU A 390 -12.48 -5.02 15.77
CA GLU A 390 -11.59 -5.79 16.65
C GLU A 390 -10.39 -6.39 15.89
N VAL A 391 -10.64 -6.98 14.72
CA VAL A 391 -9.58 -7.55 13.89
C VAL A 391 -8.73 -6.46 13.27
N VAL A 392 -9.34 -5.38 12.76
CA VAL A 392 -8.60 -4.27 12.14
C VAL A 392 -7.68 -3.59 13.14
N GLN A 393 -8.19 -3.20 14.31
CA GLN A 393 -7.41 -2.48 15.31
C GLN A 393 -6.33 -3.35 15.94
N ARG A 394 -6.67 -4.56 16.45
CA ARG A 394 -5.68 -5.47 17.03
C ARG A 394 -4.67 -5.92 15.99
N GLY A 395 -5.12 -6.19 14.75
CA GLY A 395 -4.27 -6.64 13.65
C GLY A 395 -3.31 -5.56 13.15
N PHE A 396 -3.77 -4.31 13.06
CA PHE A 396 -2.95 -3.17 12.67
C PHE A 396 -1.73 -3.02 13.58
N TYR A 397 -1.95 -2.95 14.90
CA TYR A 397 -0.86 -2.84 15.87
C TYR A 397 0.00 -4.11 15.97
N ASN A 398 -0.56 -5.30 15.75
CA ASN A 398 0.21 -6.55 15.70
C ASN A 398 1.21 -6.56 14.53
N ILE A 399 0.78 -6.10 13.34
CA ILE A 399 1.65 -5.99 12.18
C ILE A 399 2.75 -4.94 12.43
N ILE A 400 2.42 -3.79 13.04
CA ILE A 400 3.44 -2.78 13.42
C ILE A 400 4.46 -3.40 14.38
N LEU A 401 4.00 -4.11 15.42
CA LEU A 401 4.88 -4.78 16.40
C LEU A 401 5.86 -5.72 15.70
N LYS A 402 5.35 -6.63 14.86
CA LYS A 402 6.16 -7.61 14.14
C LYS A 402 7.14 -6.92 13.18
N ALA A 403 6.67 -5.94 12.40
CA ALA A 403 7.51 -5.21 11.46
C ALA A 403 8.65 -4.47 12.17
N PHE A 404 8.35 -3.78 13.28
CA PHE A 404 9.32 -3.06 14.08
C PHE A 404 10.40 -3.99 14.62
N LEU A 405 10.00 -5.07 15.30
CA LEU A 405 10.94 -6.01 15.92
C LEU A 405 11.79 -6.77 14.89
N LYS A 406 11.23 -7.09 13.72
CA LYS A 406 11.98 -7.69 12.61
C LYS A 406 12.99 -6.70 12.02
N SER A 407 12.56 -5.48 11.72
CA SER A 407 13.43 -4.45 11.13
C SER A 407 14.61 -4.12 12.04
N ARG A 408 14.37 -3.99 13.35
CA ARG A 408 15.41 -3.72 14.34
C ARG A 408 16.40 -4.88 14.49
N ALA A 409 15.90 -6.13 14.55
CA ALA A 409 16.77 -7.31 14.60
C ALA A 409 17.68 -7.45 13.37
N MET A 410 17.21 -7.00 12.21
CA MET A 410 17.98 -6.98 10.97
C MET A 410 18.83 -5.71 10.79
N ASN A 411 18.72 -4.74 11.69
CA ASN A 411 19.31 -3.39 11.56
C ASN A 411 18.96 -2.71 10.22
N LEU A 412 17.70 -2.85 9.81
CA LEU A 412 17.19 -2.34 8.53
C LEU A 412 16.86 -0.85 8.66
N LYS A 413 17.45 -0.02 7.80
CA LYS A 413 17.26 1.44 7.77
C LYS A 413 15.97 1.84 7.06
N LEU A 414 15.57 3.11 7.20
CA LEU A 414 14.47 3.79 6.51
C LEU A 414 13.04 3.40 6.95
N LEU A 415 12.77 2.12 7.23
CA LEU A 415 11.40 1.65 7.45
C LEU A 415 10.68 2.36 8.62
N PHE A 416 11.38 2.60 9.73
CA PHE A 416 10.84 3.29 10.90
C PHE A 416 11.53 4.62 11.18
N ASP A 417 12.23 5.20 10.19
CA ASP A 417 12.89 6.49 10.35
C ASP A 417 11.88 7.61 10.64
N ARG A 418 12.30 8.63 11.39
CA ARG A 418 11.39 9.67 11.93
C ARG A 418 10.48 10.26 10.86
N ASP A 419 11.11 10.60 9.77
CA ASP A 419 10.51 11.20 8.60
C ASP A 419 10.45 10.14 7.48
N GLY A 420 10.04 8.91 7.79
CA GLY A 420 9.92 7.81 6.83
C GLY A 420 8.51 7.72 6.21
N PRO A 421 8.39 7.37 4.91
CA PRO A 421 7.11 7.13 4.23
C PRO A 421 6.17 6.12 4.91
N PHE A 422 6.72 5.08 5.54
CA PHE A 422 5.92 4.09 6.27
C PHE A 422 5.23 4.71 7.47
N ARG A 423 5.94 5.55 8.23
CA ARG A 423 5.37 6.21 9.40
C ARG A 423 4.37 7.29 9.04
N ASP A 424 4.62 8.04 7.97
CA ASP A 424 3.63 8.93 7.40
C ASP A 424 2.35 8.17 7.03
N PHE A 425 2.47 6.97 6.46
CA PHE A 425 1.33 6.09 6.21
C PHE A 425 0.63 5.69 7.52
N LEU A 426 1.37 5.23 8.54
CA LEU A 426 0.77 4.83 9.82
C LEU A 426 0.00 5.97 10.51
N PHE A 427 0.53 7.19 10.46
CA PHE A 427 -0.13 8.38 11.03
C PHE A 427 -1.34 8.86 10.20
N GLN A 428 -1.41 8.45 8.93
CA GLN A 428 -2.51 8.72 8.03
C GLN A 428 -3.65 7.71 8.12
N VAL A 429 -3.46 6.55 8.76
CA VAL A 429 -4.53 5.57 8.96
C VAL A 429 -5.56 6.13 9.97
N PRO A 430 -6.88 6.08 9.66
CA PRO A 430 -7.93 6.42 10.62
C PRO A 430 -7.79 5.65 11.93
N ASN A 431 -7.28 6.34 12.94
CA ASN A 431 -7.07 5.84 14.29
C ASN A 431 -7.07 7.02 15.24
N LEU A 432 -7.27 6.78 16.53
CA LEU A 432 -7.19 7.82 17.56
C LEU A 432 -5.89 8.62 17.37
N PRO A 433 -5.93 9.97 17.49
CA PRO A 433 -4.84 10.83 17.04
C PRO A 433 -3.47 10.38 17.53
N PHE A 434 -3.38 10.08 18.83
CA PHE A 434 -2.15 9.68 19.50
C PHE A 434 -1.92 8.16 19.53
N GLY A 435 -2.77 7.35 18.91
CA GLY A 435 -2.72 5.89 18.99
C GLY A 435 -1.39 5.32 18.50
N VAL A 436 -1.05 5.56 17.22
CA VAL A 436 0.21 5.10 16.62
C VAL A 436 1.44 5.74 17.28
N PRO A 437 1.52 7.08 17.49
CA PRO A 437 2.66 7.67 18.17
C PRO A 437 2.90 7.10 19.58
N CYS A 438 1.85 6.94 20.38
CA CYS A 438 1.96 6.34 21.72
C CYS A 438 2.41 4.88 21.65
N PHE A 439 1.88 4.12 20.68
CA PHE A 439 2.27 2.74 20.47
C PHE A 439 3.77 2.61 20.18
N LEU A 440 4.28 3.40 19.23
CA LEU A 440 5.69 3.41 18.86
C LEU A 440 6.57 3.91 20.01
N ASP A 441 6.18 4.97 20.72
CA ASP A 441 6.91 5.48 21.88
C ASP A 441 6.99 4.43 23.00
N GLY A 442 5.88 3.75 23.29
CA GLY A 442 5.82 2.63 24.22
C GLY A 442 6.74 1.48 23.80
N LEU A 443 6.75 1.14 22.50
CA LEU A 443 7.60 0.08 21.96
C LEU A 443 9.09 0.40 22.03
N TYR A 444 9.50 1.61 21.62
CA TYR A 444 10.89 2.05 21.76
C TYR A 444 11.34 2.04 23.23
N ARG A 445 10.52 2.55 24.15
CA ARG A 445 10.82 2.49 25.59
C ARG A 445 10.92 1.06 26.09
N TYR A 446 9.98 0.19 25.70
CA TYR A 446 9.95 -1.19 26.16
C TYR A 446 11.23 -1.95 25.80
N VAL A 447 11.66 -1.84 24.54
CA VAL A 447 12.82 -2.57 24.00
C VAL A 447 14.15 -1.98 24.49
N ASP A 448 14.22 -0.67 24.73
CA ASP A 448 15.46 -0.01 25.16
C ASP A 448 15.74 -0.11 26.67
N ILE A 449 14.76 -0.55 27.49
CA ILE A 449 14.95 -0.72 28.95
C ILE A 449 15.84 -1.92 29.24
N GLN A 450 17.06 -1.62 29.72
CA GLN A 450 18.06 -2.60 30.12
C GLN A 450 17.99 -2.96 31.63
N GLY A 451 18.32 -4.21 31.94
CA GLY A 451 18.43 -4.73 33.31
C GLY A 451 17.09 -5.08 33.98
N ASP A 452 17.21 -5.60 35.20
CA ASP A 452 16.10 -6.19 35.97
C ASP A 452 15.86 -5.52 37.33
N SER A 453 16.43 -4.32 37.54
CA SER A 453 16.15 -3.54 38.75
C SER A 453 14.65 -3.27 38.91
N PHE A 454 14.18 -3.09 40.16
CA PHE A 454 12.78 -2.73 40.43
C PHE A 454 12.32 -1.51 39.62
N ARG A 455 13.20 -0.52 39.46
CA ARG A 455 12.94 0.66 38.61
C ARG A 455 12.78 0.28 37.13
N ALA A 456 13.65 -0.56 36.59
CA ALA A 456 13.57 -1.02 35.20
C ALA A 456 12.28 -1.82 34.95
N GLN A 457 11.92 -2.74 35.85
CA GLN A 457 10.67 -3.50 35.75
C GLN A 457 9.43 -2.59 35.79
N ARG A 458 9.44 -1.57 36.67
CA ARG A 458 8.37 -0.57 36.75
C ARG A 458 8.22 0.21 35.45
N GLU A 459 9.32 0.73 34.89
CA GLU A 459 9.28 1.46 33.62
C GLU A 459 8.89 0.56 32.45
N ARG A 460 9.33 -0.71 32.44
CA ARG A 460 8.95 -1.70 31.41
C ARG A 460 7.45 -1.96 31.46
N ARG A 461 6.86 -2.01 32.66
CA ARG A 461 5.42 -2.17 32.85
C ARG A 461 4.62 -0.94 32.40
N ARG A 462 5.11 0.27 32.66
CA ARG A 462 4.52 1.52 32.15
C ARG A 462 4.56 1.58 30.62
N ALA A 463 5.70 1.23 30.03
CA ALA A 463 5.86 1.15 28.58
C ALA A 463 4.90 0.13 27.95
N LEU A 464 4.74 -1.04 28.59
CA LEU A 464 3.78 -2.06 28.15
C LEU A 464 2.33 -1.56 28.21
N PHE A 465 1.95 -0.84 29.26
CA PHE A 465 0.63 -0.23 29.36
C PHE A 465 0.37 0.75 28.22
N ASP A 466 1.30 1.65 27.96
CA ASP A 466 1.18 2.65 26.89
C ASP A 466 1.13 2.00 25.50
N LEU A 467 1.84 0.88 25.30
CA LEU A 467 1.80 0.05 24.10
C LEU A 467 0.43 -0.64 23.93
N LEU A 468 -0.14 -1.19 25.00
CA LEU A 468 -1.41 -1.93 24.93
C LEU A 468 -2.64 -1.03 24.93
N LYS A 469 -2.54 0.19 25.48
CA LYS A 469 -3.61 1.18 25.53
C LYS A 469 -4.30 1.37 24.18
N PRO A 470 -3.62 1.74 23.08
CA PRO A 470 -4.28 1.97 21.79
C PRO A 470 -4.86 0.70 21.14
N ILE A 471 -4.45 -0.48 21.58
CA ILE A 471 -5.01 -1.75 21.09
C ILE A 471 -6.36 -2.03 21.75
N ARG A 472 -6.49 -1.76 23.05
CA ARG A 472 -7.67 -2.10 23.86
C ARG A 472 -8.76 -1.04 23.84
N LEU A 473 -8.37 0.22 23.63
CA LEU A 473 -9.27 1.37 23.67
C LEU A 473 -10.44 1.19 22.70
N HIS A 474 -11.69 1.32 23.19
CA HIS A 474 -12.94 1.07 22.46
C HIS A 474 -13.23 -0.37 22.02
N LEU A 475 -12.42 -1.34 22.42
CA LEU A 475 -12.71 -2.77 22.21
C LEU A 475 -13.16 -3.44 23.49
N ASP A 476 -12.41 -3.23 24.58
CA ASP A 476 -12.73 -3.80 25.88
C ASP A 476 -13.71 -2.86 26.62
N ASP A 477 -14.58 -3.39 27.49
CA ASP A 477 -15.62 -2.58 28.18
C ASP A 477 -15.24 -2.15 29.62
N THR A 478 -14.15 -2.69 30.20
CA THR A 478 -13.75 -2.51 31.62
C THR A 478 -12.42 -1.77 31.85
N TRP A 479 -11.99 -1.00 30.87
CA TRP A 479 -10.69 -0.33 30.76
C TRP A 479 -10.49 0.85 31.72
N ASP A 480 -11.57 1.44 32.22
CA ASP A 480 -11.55 2.46 33.29
C ASP A 480 -11.17 1.87 34.66
N LYS A 481 -11.23 0.54 34.81
CA LYS A 481 -10.91 -0.23 36.03
C LYS A 481 -9.60 -1.01 35.91
N ASP A 482 -8.74 -0.65 34.95
CA ASP A 482 -7.46 -1.32 34.74
C ASP A 482 -6.55 -1.28 35.99
N TRP A 483 -6.67 -0.23 36.80
CA TRP A 483 -6.00 -0.13 38.09
C TRP A 483 -6.90 -0.59 39.25
N PRO A 484 -6.39 -1.35 40.24
CA PRO A 484 -5.06 -1.98 40.26
C PRO A 484 -5.05 -3.36 39.58
N SER A 485 -6.21 -3.98 39.34
CA SER A 485 -6.31 -5.41 39.04
C SER A 485 -5.59 -5.81 37.76
N TRP A 486 -6.00 -5.25 36.62
CA TRP A 486 -5.42 -5.63 35.34
C TRP A 486 -3.95 -5.23 35.24
N TYR A 487 -3.61 -3.99 35.59
CA TYR A 487 -2.24 -3.46 35.52
C TYR A 487 -1.24 -4.28 36.37
N LEU A 488 -1.61 -4.63 37.61
CA LEU A 488 -0.70 -5.34 38.51
C LEU A 488 -0.74 -6.86 38.32
N LYS A 489 -1.89 -7.44 37.96
CA LYS A 489 -2.12 -8.89 38.03
C LYS A 489 -2.37 -9.59 36.68
N GLU A 490 -2.71 -8.90 35.61
CA GLU A 490 -3.13 -9.56 34.35
C GLU A 490 -2.26 -9.15 33.16
N MET A 491 -1.96 -7.85 33.03
CA MET A 491 -1.19 -7.28 31.92
C MET A 491 0.17 -7.97 31.76
N GLY A 492 0.40 -8.52 30.56
CA GLY A 492 1.65 -9.17 30.20
C GLY A 492 1.79 -10.63 30.67
N ARG A 493 0.77 -11.22 31.31
CA ARG A 493 0.86 -12.62 31.80
C ARG A 493 0.42 -13.66 30.79
N THR A 494 -0.59 -13.35 29.98
CA THR A 494 -1.18 -14.31 29.04
C THR A 494 -0.54 -14.17 27.67
N LEU A 495 0.29 -15.16 27.32
CA LEU A 495 0.83 -15.34 25.98
C LEU A 495 0.05 -16.42 25.25
N VAL A 496 -0.26 -16.16 23.99
CA VAL A 496 -1.02 -17.04 23.11
C VAL A 496 -0.21 -17.27 21.85
N THR A 497 -0.07 -18.54 21.44
CA THR A 497 0.66 -18.92 20.23
C THR A 497 -0.28 -18.98 19.05
N CYS A 498 0.08 -18.27 17.98
CA CYS A 498 -0.74 -18.23 16.78
C CYS A 498 -0.59 -19.51 15.97
N ALA A 499 -1.68 -20.24 15.73
CA ALA A 499 -1.70 -21.45 14.89
C ALA A 499 -1.30 -21.20 13.43
N SER A 500 -1.46 -19.97 12.92
CA SER A 500 -1.14 -19.62 11.52
C SER A 500 0.30 -19.13 11.32
N CYS A 501 0.85 -18.28 12.18
CA CYS A 501 2.20 -17.73 12.00
C CYS A 501 3.22 -18.24 13.02
N GLY A 502 2.78 -19.02 14.01
CA GLY A 502 3.63 -19.62 15.02
C GLY A 502 4.29 -18.66 16.02
N TYR A 503 3.95 -17.37 15.94
CA TYR A 503 4.37 -16.38 16.93
C TYR A 503 3.51 -16.49 18.20
N GLU A 504 4.19 -16.55 19.34
CA GLU A 504 3.63 -16.33 20.66
C GLU A 504 3.63 -14.83 20.96
N THR A 505 2.45 -14.28 21.26
CA THR A 505 2.26 -12.85 21.59
C THR A 505 1.26 -12.67 22.72
N LEU A 506 1.19 -11.45 23.25
CA LEU A 506 0.18 -11.03 24.21
C LEU A 506 -1.25 -11.31 23.72
N GLY A 507 -2.12 -11.76 24.62
CA GLY A 507 -3.52 -12.07 24.33
C GLY A 507 -4.30 -10.89 23.73
N GLU A 508 -3.91 -9.66 24.02
CA GLU A 508 -4.49 -8.42 23.50
C GLU A 508 -4.44 -8.32 21.96
N PHE A 509 -3.55 -9.08 21.30
CA PHE A 509 -3.45 -9.16 19.85
C PHE A 509 -4.38 -10.20 19.20
N TYR A 510 -5.21 -10.86 20.00
CA TYR A 510 -6.21 -11.83 19.56
C TYR A 510 -7.62 -11.28 19.80
N PRO A 511 -8.55 -11.54 18.87
CA PRO A 511 -9.97 -11.31 19.12
C PRO A 511 -10.45 -12.09 20.34
N VAL A 512 -11.38 -11.54 21.13
CA VAL A 512 -11.83 -12.13 22.40
C VAL A 512 -12.40 -13.54 22.22
N ASP A 513 -13.17 -13.76 21.17
CA ASP A 513 -13.74 -15.06 20.77
C ASP A 513 -12.66 -16.10 20.45
N ILE A 514 -11.51 -15.67 19.95
CA ILE A 514 -10.41 -16.56 19.53
C ILE A 514 -9.47 -16.89 20.70
N ARG A 515 -9.35 -16.03 21.72
CA ARG A 515 -8.48 -16.27 22.89
C ARG A 515 -8.82 -17.56 23.63
N ASN A 516 -10.12 -17.88 23.68
CA ASN A 516 -10.65 -19.03 24.40
C ASN A 516 -10.83 -20.26 23.49
N ALA A 517 -10.51 -20.15 22.20
CA ALA A 517 -10.57 -21.27 21.27
C ALA A 517 -9.44 -22.28 21.56
N GLY A 518 -9.62 -23.52 21.10
CA GLY A 518 -8.58 -24.54 21.17
C GLY A 518 -7.32 -24.12 20.41
N ALA A 519 -6.15 -24.64 20.82
CA ALA A 519 -4.83 -24.22 20.33
C ALA A 519 -4.72 -24.15 18.79
N ASP A 520 -5.32 -25.11 18.08
CA ASP A 520 -5.29 -25.17 16.60
C ASP A 520 -6.07 -24.04 15.90
N HIS A 521 -6.93 -23.33 16.64
CA HIS A 521 -7.80 -22.26 16.15
C HIS A 521 -7.39 -20.89 16.67
N GLN A 522 -6.36 -20.79 17.52
CA GLN A 522 -5.87 -19.54 18.06
C GLN A 522 -5.12 -18.77 16.98
N ILE A 523 -5.82 -17.92 16.23
CA ILE A 523 -5.20 -17.11 15.17
C ILE A 523 -5.17 -15.64 15.58
N CYS A 524 -3.97 -15.03 15.54
CA CYS A 524 -3.79 -13.64 15.90
C CYS A 524 -4.50 -12.71 14.90
N ALA A 525 -4.95 -11.54 15.38
CA ALA A 525 -5.63 -10.56 14.55
C ALA A 525 -4.77 -10.06 13.39
N GLY A 526 -3.43 -10.11 13.50
CA GLY A 526 -2.52 -9.75 12.41
C GLY A 526 -2.65 -10.68 11.20
N CYS A 527 -2.65 -12.00 11.43
CA CYS A 527 -2.87 -13.00 10.37
C CYS A 527 -4.26 -12.89 9.77
N THR A 528 -5.28 -12.70 10.61
CA THR A 528 -6.66 -12.52 10.16
C THR A 528 -6.82 -11.27 9.30
N LEU A 529 -6.26 -10.14 9.74
CA LEU A 529 -6.29 -8.89 8.98
C LEU A 529 -5.56 -9.05 7.64
N GLN A 530 -4.36 -9.63 7.62
CA GLN A 530 -3.62 -9.86 6.39
C GLN A 530 -4.44 -10.70 5.39
N ARG A 531 -5.07 -11.80 5.85
CA ARG A 531 -5.97 -12.59 5.01
C ARG A 531 -7.17 -11.79 4.49
N TRP A 532 -7.70 -10.85 5.28
CA TRP A 532 -8.80 -9.99 4.83
C TRP A 532 -8.34 -8.99 3.78
N LEU A 533 -7.14 -8.42 3.93
CA LEU A 533 -6.53 -7.55 2.93
C LEU A 533 -6.26 -8.31 1.61
N ASP A 534 -5.77 -9.55 1.68
CA ASP A 534 -5.59 -10.44 0.53
C ASP A 534 -6.91 -10.74 -0.21
N LYS A 535 -8.04 -10.68 0.49
CA LYS A 535 -9.38 -11.03 -0.01
C LYS A 535 -10.20 -9.85 -0.50
N GLN A 536 -9.65 -8.64 -0.50
CA GLN A 536 -10.40 -7.49 -0.98
C GLN A 536 -10.56 -7.55 -2.50
N ALA A 537 -11.81 -7.51 -2.95
CA ALA A 537 -12.19 -7.69 -4.34
C ALA A 537 -12.39 -6.36 -5.11
N HIS A 538 -12.40 -5.23 -4.40
CA HIS A 538 -12.55 -3.92 -5.01
C HIS A 538 -11.46 -3.69 -6.06
N HIS A 539 -11.80 -2.88 -7.05
CA HIS A 539 -10.94 -2.56 -8.18
C HIS A 539 -10.39 -3.79 -8.91
N LEU A 540 -11.20 -4.84 -8.97
CA LEU A 540 -10.87 -6.16 -9.53
C LEU A 540 -9.55 -6.74 -9.01
N ARG A 541 -9.17 -6.40 -7.77
CA ARG A 541 -7.88 -6.79 -7.20
C ARG A 541 -7.67 -8.30 -7.19
N LEU A 542 -8.69 -9.08 -6.83
CA LEU A 542 -8.61 -10.55 -6.85
C LEU A 542 -8.41 -11.10 -8.26
N VAL A 543 -9.11 -10.55 -9.25
CA VAL A 543 -8.95 -10.95 -10.66
C VAL A 543 -7.54 -10.65 -11.15
N LYS A 544 -6.99 -9.48 -10.82
CA LYS A 544 -5.59 -9.11 -11.14
C LYS A 544 -4.59 -10.08 -10.50
N LEU A 545 -4.80 -10.43 -9.23
CA LEU A 545 -3.95 -11.39 -8.51
C LEU A 545 -4.04 -12.81 -9.08
N ASP A 546 -5.23 -13.22 -9.53
CA ASP A 546 -5.48 -14.51 -10.18
C ASP A 546 -4.84 -14.57 -11.57
N ASN A 547 -4.97 -13.52 -12.38
CA ASN A 547 -4.27 -13.42 -13.66
C ASN A 547 -2.75 -13.57 -13.47
N LEU A 548 -2.18 -12.90 -12.47
CA LEU A 548 -0.75 -13.03 -12.16
C LEU A 548 -0.32 -14.46 -11.77
N LYS A 549 -1.21 -15.31 -11.20
CA LYS A 549 -0.88 -16.71 -10.88
C LYS A 549 -0.45 -17.51 -12.10
N VAL A 550 -0.87 -17.12 -13.31
CA VAL A 550 -0.43 -17.74 -14.57
C VAL A 550 1.10 -17.70 -14.70
N LEU A 551 1.75 -16.67 -14.17
CA LEU A 551 3.21 -16.52 -14.20
C LEU A 551 3.90 -17.45 -13.18
N PHE A 552 3.17 -18.01 -12.21
CA PHE A 552 3.72 -18.69 -11.02
C PHE A 552 3.16 -20.12 -10.87
N ALA A 553 3.32 -20.96 -11.89
CA ALA A 553 2.65 -22.27 -11.97
C ALA A 553 2.90 -23.23 -10.78
N ALA A 554 4.05 -23.13 -10.11
CA ALA A 554 4.41 -23.99 -8.97
C ALA A 554 4.12 -23.36 -7.60
N TRP A 555 3.55 -22.16 -7.56
CA TRP A 555 3.33 -21.41 -6.32
C TRP A 555 2.09 -21.88 -5.58
N ASP A 556 2.25 -22.16 -4.27
CA ASP A 556 1.15 -22.36 -3.33
C ASP A 556 1.07 -21.17 -2.37
N SER A 557 -0.14 -20.60 -2.22
CA SER A 557 -0.42 -19.48 -1.32
C SER A 557 -0.13 -19.77 0.16
N CYS A 558 -0.20 -21.04 0.56
CA CYS A 558 -0.12 -21.51 1.93
C CYS A 558 1.28 -22.02 2.33
N ASP A 559 2.28 -21.94 1.44
CA ASP A 559 3.65 -22.30 1.81
C ASP A 559 4.27 -21.28 2.77
N PHE A 560 5.05 -21.75 3.74
CA PHE A 560 5.71 -20.88 4.72
C PHE A 560 6.96 -20.22 4.15
N ASN A 561 7.15 -18.94 4.48
CA ASN A 561 8.39 -18.22 4.20
C ASN A 561 9.44 -18.48 5.28
N LEU A 562 10.71 -18.20 4.95
CA LEU A 562 11.76 -18.16 5.95
C LEU A 562 11.58 -16.91 6.84
N TYR A 563 11.20 -17.13 8.10
CA TYR A 563 10.96 -16.02 9.03
C TYR A 563 12.22 -15.22 9.34
N ALA A 564 12.12 -13.90 9.24
CA ALA A 564 13.09 -12.97 9.79
C ALA A 564 13.17 -13.06 11.33
N PRO A 565 14.36 -12.82 11.90
CA PRO A 565 14.55 -12.77 13.35
C PRO A 565 13.76 -11.62 13.96
N VAL A 566 13.49 -11.71 15.26
CA VAL A 566 12.87 -10.65 16.06
C VAL A 566 13.86 -10.19 17.14
N ASP A 567 13.77 -8.92 17.56
CA ASP A 567 14.69 -8.37 18.55
C ASP A 567 14.55 -9.09 19.90
N ALA A 568 15.68 -9.58 20.44
CA ALA A 568 15.74 -10.33 21.70
C ALA A 568 15.22 -9.51 22.89
N GLY A 569 15.33 -8.17 22.85
CA GLY A 569 14.81 -7.27 23.88
C GLY A 569 13.28 -7.28 24.00
N ALA A 570 12.57 -7.85 23.03
CA ALA A 570 11.12 -7.98 23.03
C ALA A 570 10.62 -9.42 23.21
N SER A 571 11.50 -10.36 23.60
CA SER A 571 11.12 -11.76 23.81
C SER A 571 9.97 -11.94 24.82
N ALA A 572 9.76 -11.02 25.75
CA ALA A 572 8.63 -11.10 26.67
C ALA A 572 7.25 -10.78 26.03
N ILE A 573 7.21 -10.21 24.81
CA ILE A 573 5.96 -9.79 24.14
C ILE A 573 5.77 -10.40 22.74
N LEU A 574 6.85 -10.88 22.10
CA LEU A 574 6.83 -11.56 20.81
C LEU A 574 7.96 -12.61 20.75
N ASN A 575 7.60 -13.88 20.63
CA ASN A 575 8.54 -14.97 20.38
C ASN A 575 8.08 -15.83 19.21
N LEU A 576 9.00 -16.34 18.40
CA LEU A 576 8.69 -17.42 17.46
C LEU A 576 8.84 -18.77 18.18
N LYS A 577 7.77 -19.56 18.27
CA LYS A 577 7.80 -20.89 18.92
C LYS A 577 8.00 -22.05 17.95
N VAL A 578 8.01 -21.77 16.65
CA VAL A 578 8.18 -22.79 15.62
C VAL A 578 9.64 -23.24 15.58
N GLY A 579 9.87 -24.54 15.78
CA GLY A 579 11.16 -25.18 15.50
C GLY A 579 11.52 -24.96 14.04
N ARG A 580 12.77 -24.57 13.78
CA ARG A 580 13.35 -24.23 12.46
C ARG A 580 12.54 -24.78 11.28
N ILE A 581 12.00 -23.87 10.47
CA ILE A 581 11.53 -24.22 9.12
C ILE A 581 12.74 -24.84 8.41
N ALA A 582 12.57 -26.08 7.93
CA ALA A 582 13.59 -26.80 7.20
C ALA A 582 14.09 -25.95 6.02
N LYS A 583 15.39 -26.05 5.69
CA LYS A 583 15.91 -25.40 4.49
C LYS A 583 15.15 -25.93 3.26
N PRO A 584 14.96 -25.13 2.20
CA PRO A 584 14.38 -25.62 0.96
C PRO A 584 15.17 -26.84 0.47
N GLY A 585 14.54 -28.02 0.45
CA GLY A 585 15.16 -29.30 0.08
C GLY A 585 15.30 -30.34 1.21
N ASP A 586 15.19 -29.94 2.48
CA ASP A 586 15.17 -30.88 3.60
C ASP A 586 13.74 -31.38 3.85
N THR A 587 13.50 -32.68 3.66
CA THR A 587 12.25 -33.36 4.05
C THR A 587 12.20 -33.55 5.56
N ALA A 588 12.05 -32.46 6.32
CA ALA A 588 11.67 -32.53 7.73
C ALA A 588 10.20 -32.10 7.85
N GLN A 589 9.33 -33.06 8.18
CA GLN A 589 7.93 -32.80 8.47
C GLN A 589 7.80 -31.81 9.64
N PRO A 590 7.02 -30.73 9.53
CA PRO A 590 6.72 -29.88 10.67
C PRO A 590 5.76 -30.62 11.62
N HIS A 591 6.22 -30.90 12.85
CA HIS A 591 5.45 -31.59 13.90
C HIS A 591 4.25 -30.80 14.49
N HIS A 592 3.77 -29.76 13.82
CA HIS A 592 2.44 -29.21 14.05
C HIS A 592 1.83 -28.86 12.69
N LYS A 593 0.65 -29.41 12.37
CA LYS A 593 -0.16 -28.97 11.23
C LYS A 593 -0.56 -27.51 11.47
N GLN A 594 0.31 -26.58 11.09
CA GLN A 594 0.00 -25.16 11.19
C GLN A 594 -1.09 -24.83 10.18
N SER A 595 -2.21 -24.33 10.67
CA SER A 595 -3.33 -23.86 9.86
C SER A 595 -3.00 -22.49 9.27
N LYS A 596 -1.99 -22.44 8.39
CA LYS A 596 -1.61 -21.19 7.71
C LYS A 596 -2.83 -20.62 7.00
N MET A 597 -3.21 -19.39 7.34
CA MET A 597 -4.43 -18.78 6.80
C MET A 597 -4.17 -17.65 5.80
N ASN A 598 -3.00 -17.01 5.87
CA ASN A 598 -2.61 -15.86 5.07
C ASN A 598 -1.96 -16.31 3.75
N PHE A 599 -2.21 -15.58 2.67
CA PHE A 599 -1.83 -15.97 1.30
C PHE A 599 -0.53 -15.29 0.87
N ASP A 600 0.47 -15.30 1.76
CA ASP A 600 1.68 -14.49 1.64
C ASP A 600 2.95 -15.27 1.28
N SER A 601 2.80 -16.51 0.81
CA SER A 601 3.91 -17.32 0.33
C SER A 601 4.72 -16.60 -0.75
N LEU A 602 6.04 -16.66 -0.63
CA LEU A 602 7.02 -16.24 -1.61
C LEU A 602 7.87 -17.42 -2.10
N GLN A 603 7.46 -18.65 -1.79
CA GLN A 603 8.18 -19.87 -2.15
C GLN A 603 7.77 -20.37 -3.54
N ASN A 604 8.58 -21.24 -4.15
CA ASN A 604 8.26 -21.90 -5.43
C ASN A 604 7.96 -20.94 -6.60
N LEU A 605 8.54 -19.74 -6.56
CA LEU A 605 8.43 -18.73 -7.63
C LEU A 605 9.49 -18.96 -8.73
N PRO A 606 9.20 -18.64 -10.00
CA PRO A 606 10.20 -18.71 -11.07
C PRO A 606 11.35 -17.71 -10.85
N SER A 607 12.49 -17.95 -11.48
CA SER A 607 13.59 -16.98 -11.47
C SER A 607 13.27 -15.76 -12.35
N LEU A 608 13.95 -14.63 -12.07
CA LEU A 608 13.87 -13.44 -12.92
C LEU A 608 14.29 -13.75 -14.36
N GLU A 609 15.27 -14.64 -14.55
CA GLU A 609 15.72 -15.10 -15.85
C GLU A 609 14.62 -15.82 -16.62
N LYS A 610 13.91 -16.76 -15.98
CA LYS A 610 12.80 -17.50 -16.60
C LYS A 610 11.71 -16.57 -17.13
N LEU A 611 11.44 -15.46 -16.46
CA LEU A 611 10.45 -14.47 -16.93
C LEU A 611 11.05 -13.39 -17.85
N GLY A 612 12.34 -13.10 -17.75
CA GLY A 612 13.00 -11.97 -18.41
C GLY A 612 13.66 -12.28 -19.76
N ASP A 613 14.03 -13.54 -20.02
CA ASP A 613 14.69 -13.94 -21.28
C ASP A 613 13.75 -13.90 -22.50
N LEU A 614 12.43 -13.90 -22.28
CA LEU A 614 11.39 -13.84 -23.33
C LEU A 614 11.55 -14.85 -24.47
N SER A 615 12.13 -16.01 -24.20
CA SER A 615 12.34 -17.10 -25.15
C SER A 615 11.54 -18.34 -24.76
N GLY A 616 11.22 -19.20 -25.74
CA GLY A 616 10.60 -20.51 -25.51
C GLY A 616 9.35 -20.50 -24.63
N GLU A 617 9.41 -21.21 -23.50
CA GLU A 617 8.30 -21.34 -22.53
C GLU A 617 7.89 -19.99 -21.90
N SER A 618 8.83 -19.06 -21.71
CA SER A 618 8.56 -17.76 -21.12
C SER A 618 7.54 -16.98 -21.94
N GLU A 619 7.70 -17.01 -23.26
CA GLU A 619 6.80 -16.32 -24.19
C GLU A 619 5.39 -16.91 -24.17
N LEU A 620 5.25 -18.24 -24.02
CA LEU A 620 3.96 -18.91 -23.89
C LEU A 620 3.24 -18.53 -22.59
N ILE A 621 3.97 -18.48 -21.47
CA ILE A 621 3.45 -18.07 -20.16
C ILE A 621 2.95 -16.61 -20.23
N TRP A 622 3.76 -15.71 -20.81
CA TRP A 622 3.36 -14.31 -21.01
C TRP A 622 2.15 -14.17 -21.94
N ARG A 623 2.07 -14.95 -23.03
CA ARG A 623 0.89 -14.93 -23.92
C ARG A 623 -0.38 -15.36 -23.19
N LYS A 624 -0.31 -16.42 -22.36
CA LYS A 624 -1.44 -16.86 -21.55
C LYS A 624 -1.86 -15.76 -20.54
N PHE A 625 -0.90 -15.15 -19.87
CA PHE A 625 -1.18 -14.04 -18.95
C PHE A 625 -1.86 -12.86 -19.65
N MET A 626 -1.35 -12.46 -20.81
CA MET A 626 -1.92 -11.37 -21.63
C MET A 626 -3.34 -11.68 -22.09
N PHE A 627 -3.64 -12.95 -22.37
CA PHE A 627 -4.97 -13.41 -22.71
C PHE A 627 -5.95 -13.23 -21.53
N GLU A 628 -5.57 -13.62 -20.31
CA GLU A 628 -6.42 -13.42 -19.11
C GLU A 628 -6.67 -11.92 -18.83
N CYS A 629 -5.65 -11.08 -19.04
CA CYS A 629 -5.79 -9.63 -18.96
C CYS A 629 -6.81 -9.09 -19.98
N GLU A 630 -6.79 -9.58 -21.22
CA GLU A 630 -7.76 -9.20 -22.25
C GLU A 630 -9.18 -9.62 -21.89
N GLN A 631 -9.38 -10.83 -21.35
CA GLN A 631 -10.69 -11.27 -20.87
C GLN A 631 -11.21 -10.33 -19.75
N THR A 632 -10.32 -9.89 -18.87
CA THR A 632 -10.65 -8.95 -17.79
C THR A 632 -11.07 -7.59 -18.34
N ASP A 633 -10.38 -7.07 -19.35
CA ASP A 633 -10.71 -5.82 -20.02
C ASP A 633 -12.08 -5.88 -20.73
N LEU A 634 -12.35 -6.96 -21.45
CA LEU A 634 -13.64 -7.19 -22.10
C LEU A 634 -14.77 -7.23 -21.05
N PHE A 635 -14.60 -8.02 -19.99
CA PHE A 635 -15.56 -8.14 -18.91
C PHE A 635 -15.85 -6.79 -18.23
N CYS A 636 -14.81 -6.06 -17.82
CA CYS A 636 -14.99 -4.82 -17.06
C CYS A 636 -15.67 -3.73 -17.89
N ARG A 637 -15.33 -3.60 -19.17
CA ARG A 637 -15.97 -2.63 -20.08
C ARG A 637 -17.44 -2.95 -20.31
N VAL A 638 -17.79 -4.22 -20.50
CA VAL A 638 -19.19 -4.64 -20.69
C VAL A 638 -20.02 -4.39 -19.45
N VAL A 639 -19.52 -4.75 -18.26
CA VAL A 639 -20.22 -4.51 -17.00
C VAL A 639 -20.48 -3.02 -16.79
N ARG A 640 -19.48 -2.16 -17.03
CA ARG A 640 -19.66 -0.70 -16.92
C ARG A 640 -20.72 -0.17 -17.88
N MET A 641 -20.77 -0.65 -19.11
CA MET A 641 -21.82 -0.28 -20.08
C MET A 641 -23.21 -0.66 -19.57
N LEU A 642 -23.36 -1.87 -19.01
CA LEU A 642 -24.63 -2.34 -18.47
C LEU A 642 -25.06 -1.53 -17.24
N CYS A 643 -24.11 -1.15 -16.38
CA CYS A 643 -24.37 -0.31 -15.22
C CYS A 643 -24.77 1.12 -15.62
N ALA A 644 -24.10 1.73 -16.60
CA ALA A 644 -24.42 3.08 -17.09
C ALA A 644 -25.85 3.20 -17.67
N LYS A 645 -26.39 2.10 -18.21
CA LYS A 645 -27.76 2.06 -18.77
C LYS A 645 -28.86 1.97 -17.70
N LYS A 646 -28.57 1.50 -16.49
CA LYS A 646 -29.59 1.27 -15.47
C LYS A 646 -29.77 2.49 -14.57
N LYS A 647 -31.02 2.86 -14.31
CA LYS A 647 -31.35 3.89 -13.32
C LYS A 647 -30.93 3.41 -11.92
N PRO A 648 -30.26 4.25 -11.11
CA PRO A 648 -29.90 3.89 -9.73
C PRO A 648 -31.15 3.49 -8.94
N GLY A 649 -31.10 2.36 -8.24
CA GLY A 649 -32.18 1.87 -7.38
C GLY A 649 -32.96 0.64 -7.89
N LYS A 650 -32.80 0.22 -9.16
CA LYS A 650 -33.23 -1.11 -9.62
C LYS A 650 -32.02 -2.02 -9.78
N GLY A 651 -31.60 -2.65 -8.68
CA GLY A 651 -30.57 -3.68 -8.70
C GLY A 651 -31.09 -4.88 -9.49
N ASP A 652 -30.43 -5.19 -10.59
CA ASP A 652 -30.61 -6.50 -11.23
C ASP A 652 -29.75 -7.50 -10.48
N GLU A 653 -30.36 -8.54 -9.92
CA GLU A 653 -29.66 -9.65 -9.25
C GLU A 653 -28.53 -10.19 -10.13
N PHE A 654 -28.69 -10.15 -11.45
CA PHE A 654 -27.65 -10.50 -12.40
C PHE A 654 -26.42 -9.62 -12.25
N LEU A 655 -26.53 -8.29 -12.35
CA LEU A 655 -25.37 -7.40 -12.29
C LEU A 655 -24.78 -7.30 -10.88
N THR A 656 -25.60 -7.38 -9.83
CA THR A 656 -25.10 -7.36 -8.45
C THR A 656 -24.34 -8.64 -8.10
N SER A 657 -24.57 -9.75 -8.81
CA SER A 657 -23.74 -10.96 -8.71
C SER A 657 -22.33 -10.78 -9.29
N PHE A 658 -22.15 -9.87 -10.25
CA PHE A 658 -20.87 -9.63 -10.94
C PHE A 658 -20.12 -8.37 -10.47
N ALA A 659 -20.84 -7.29 -10.16
CA ALA A 659 -20.30 -6.02 -9.70
C ALA A 659 -21.31 -5.34 -8.75
N PRO A 660 -21.31 -5.72 -7.46
CA PRO A 660 -22.22 -5.14 -6.45
C PRO A 660 -22.03 -3.62 -6.28
N THR A 661 -20.95 -3.06 -6.83
CA THR A 661 -20.51 -1.68 -6.68
C THR A 661 -20.74 -0.79 -7.91
N HIS A 662 -21.35 -1.33 -8.98
CA HIS A 662 -21.78 -0.65 -10.22
C HIS A 662 -20.70 -0.06 -11.16
N THR A 663 -19.44 0.00 -10.76
CA THR A 663 -18.32 0.53 -11.59
C THR A 663 -17.02 -0.23 -11.28
N PRO A 664 -16.91 -1.51 -11.68
CA PRO A 664 -15.74 -2.33 -11.33
C PRO A 664 -14.45 -1.74 -11.91
N ASP A 665 -13.38 -1.80 -11.11
CA ASP A 665 -12.05 -1.32 -11.49
C ASP A 665 -11.95 0.19 -11.80
N HIS A 666 -12.84 0.98 -11.21
CA HIS A 666 -12.88 2.42 -11.41
C HIS A 666 -12.68 3.14 -10.08
N VAL A 667 -12.14 4.35 -10.12
CA VAL A 667 -12.03 5.23 -8.93
C VAL A 667 -13.38 5.60 -8.30
N GLU A 668 -14.48 5.33 -9.02
CA GLU A 668 -15.86 5.61 -8.60
C GLU A 668 -16.58 4.35 -8.11
N GLU A 669 -15.86 3.26 -7.92
CA GLU A 669 -16.43 2.03 -7.38
C GLU A 669 -17.11 2.33 -6.03
N THR A 670 -18.36 1.91 -5.85
CA THR A 670 -19.05 2.25 -4.60
C THR A 670 -18.54 1.41 -3.42
N GLN A 671 -18.57 1.98 -2.22
CA GLN A 671 -18.24 1.26 -0.98
C GLN A 671 -19.49 0.60 -0.40
N LYS A 672 -19.30 -0.55 0.26
CA LYS A 672 -20.39 -1.22 0.97
C LYS A 672 -20.90 -0.37 2.13
N ALA A 673 -22.21 -0.41 2.33
CA ALA A 673 -22.82 0.22 3.49
C ALA A 673 -22.29 -0.39 4.79
N ARG A 674 -22.19 0.45 5.83
CA ARG A 674 -22.00 -0.03 7.19
C ARG A 674 -23.15 -0.95 7.59
N LEU A 675 -22.84 -2.17 8.01
CA LEU A 675 -23.83 -3.14 8.41
C LEU A 675 -24.39 -2.74 9.79
N ARG A 676 -25.71 -2.79 9.95
CA ARG A 676 -26.37 -2.69 11.25
C ARG A 676 -26.28 -4.03 11.98
N THR A 677 -25.07 -4.50 12.23
CA THR A 677 -24.79 -5.73 12.97
C THR A 677 -24.41 -5.43 14.41
N TYR A 678 -24.51 -6.43 15.30
CA TYR A 678 -23.99 -6.33 16.68
C TYR A 678 -22.47 -6.11 16.74
N GLU A 679 -21.73 -6.50 15.69
CA GLU A 679 -20.29 -6.31 15.61
C GLU A 679 -19.90 -4.86 15.26
N ARG A 680 -19.03 -4.25 16.07
CA ARG A 680 -18.45 -2.92 15.83
C ARG A 680 -17.61 -2.94 14.54
N GLN A 681 -17.82 -1.97 13.65
CA GLN A 681 -17.08 -1.83 12.39
C GLN A 681 -15.90 -0.84 12.49
N SER A 682 -14.92 -0.99 11.61
CA SER A 682 -13.69 -0.20 11.54
C SER A 682 -13.97 1.30 11.42
N HIS A 683 -13.07 2.10 12.00
CA HIS A 683 -13.22 3.55 12.03
C HIS A 683 -12.85 4.20 10.70
N ASP A 684 -13.60 5.24 10.35
CA ASP A 684 -13.22 6.28 9.38
C ASP A 684 -12.85 7.57 10.15
N PHE A 685 -12.34 8.60 9.45
CA PHE A 685 -11.96 9.86 10.11
C PHE A 685 -13.09 10.53 10.89
N LYS A 686 -14.34 10.45 10.42
CA LYS A 686 -15.49 11.06 11.11
C LYS A 686 -15.72 10.38 12.46
N THR A 687 -15.82 9.05 12.46
CA THR A 687 -15.99 8.27 13.69
C THR A 687 -14.84 8.43 14.67
N VAL A 688 -13.59 8.52 14.19
CA VAL A 688 -12.45 8.77 15.08
C VAL A 688 -12.52 10.15 15.72
N MET A 689 -12.88 11.19 14.95
CA MET A 689 -13.01 12.55 15.48
C MET A 689 -14.06 12.61 16.59
N ASP A 690 -15.23 11.99 16.37
CA ASP A 690 -16.31 11.93 17.37
C ASP A 690 -15.84 11.22 18.66
N LEU A 691 -15.10 10.11 18.52
CA LEU A 691 -14.54 9.38 19.66
C LEU A 691 -13.48 10.19 20.41
N HIS A 692 -12.64 10.93 19.69
CA HIS A 692 -11.59 11.72 20.30
C HIS A 692 -12.15 12.83 21.21
N VAL A 693 -13.27 13.46 20.83
CA VAL A 693 -13.95 14.46 21.66
C VAL A 693 -14.32 13.86 23.02
N GLY A 694 -14.96 12.69 23.03
CA GLY A 694 -15.32 11.99 24.27
C GLY A 694 -14.10 11.58 25.12
N HIS A 695 -12.94 11.33 24.49
CA HIS A 695 -11.69 11.03 25.20
C HIS A 695 -11.08 12.23 25.88
N VAL A 696 -11.14 13.40 25.26
CA VAL A 696 -10.66 14.64 25.88
C VAL A 696 -11.52 14.99 27.09
N GLU A 697 -12.85 14.87 26.99
CA GLU A 697 -13.78 15.11 28.10
C GLU A 697 -13.48 14.24 29.32
N LYS A 698 -13.07 12.97 29.09
CA LYS A 698 -12.72 12.01 30.14
C LYS A 698 -11.24 12.06 30.57
N ARG A 699 -10.44 12.99 30.04
CA ARG A 699 -8.97 13.09 30.26
C ARG A 699 -8.18 11.85 29.84
N TRP A 700 -8.68 11.12 28.84
CA TRP A 700 -8.06 9.91 28.31
C TRP A 700 -7.10 10.18 27.14
N ALA A 701 -7.18 11.38 26.58
CA ALA A 701 -6.25 11.90 25.57
C ALA A 701 -5.91 13.36 25.89
N PRO A 702 -4.71 13.85 25.51
CA PRO A 702 -4.38 15.26 25.58
C PRO A 702 -5.31 16.12 24.71
N GLY A 703 -5.64 17.33 25.14
CA GLY A 703 -6.40 18.29 24.33
C GLY A 703 -7.11 19.38 25.14
N VAL A 704 -7.49 20.48 24.48
CA VAL A 704 -8.34 21.54 25.04
C VAL A 704 -9.73 21.42 24.41
N PRO A 705 -10.80 21.12 25.19
CA PRO A 705 -12.14 21.05 24.63
C PRO A 705 -12.59 22.46 24.24
N LYS A 706 -12.65 22.76 22.93
CA LYS A 706 -13.28 23.97 22.41
C LYS A 706 -14.14 23.66 21.19
N GLY A 707 -15.47 23.74 21.38
CA GLY A 707 -16.42 24.03 20.30
C GLY A 707 -17.00 22.87 19.50
N LEU A 708 -16.48 21.63 19.62
CA LEU A 708 -17.10 20.46 19.00
C LEU A 708 -18.13 19.87 19.97
N LYS A 709 -19.43 20.14 19.75
CA LYS A 709 -20.49 19.43 20.47
C LYS A 709 -20.58 18.01 19.89
N PRO A 710 -20.66 16.96 20.73
CA PRO A 710 -20.93 15.62 20.23
C PRO A 710 -22.25 15.63 19.46
N THR A 711 -22.22 15.28 18.18
CA THR A 711 -23.46 14.96 17.46
C THR A 711 -23.99 13.67 18.08
N SER A 712 -25.16 13.74 18.69
CA SER A 712 -25.86 12.59 19.27
C SER A 712 -25.92 11.46 18.24
N ILE A 713 -25.10 10.43 18.44
CA ILE A 713 -25.26 9.16 17.74
C ILE A 713 -26.51 8.52 18.34
N PRO A 714 -27.57 8.22 17.55
CA PRO A 714 -28.68 7.44 18.05
C PRO A 714 -28.20 6.01 18.31
N GLY A 715 -28.26 5.57 19.57
CA GLY A 715 -28.07 4.18 19.96
C GLY A 715 -26.62 3.80 20.29
N PHE A 716 -26.15 4.19 21.47
CA PHE A 716 -25.07 3.52 22.18
C PHE A 716 -25.48 3.41 23.66
N TRP A 717 -26.24 2.35 23.95
CA TRP A 717 -26.29 1.66 25.23
C TRP A 717 -26.16 0.18 24.94
#